data_AF-A0A1E3ACS7-F1
#
_entry.id   AF-A0A1E3ACS7-F1
#
_cell.length_a   1.000
_cell.length_b   1.000
_cell.length_c   1.000
_cell.angle_alpha   90.00
_cell.angle_beta   90.00
_cell.angle_gamma   90.00
#
_symmetry.space_group_name_H-M   'P 1'
#
loop_
_entity.id
_entity.type
_entity.pdbx_description
1 polymer ?
#
loop_
_entity_poly.entity_id
_entity_poly.type
_entity_poly.pdbx_seq_one_letter_code
_entity_poly.pdbx_strand_id
1 'polypeptide(L)'
;MRNRKHTRGLSLLLCAALLAGQLGTTVYAEGSSTGNREVVCEHHPEHTEACGYMEAEPGQPCQHQHTGDCYTDELICGFDDEDAPTATDSDATTVHEHTQECYALDCPHERGEHDEDCGYVETVKGHPCGFVCDECGNKELEADNGNNPPAPDLPETDLEQPEEAAVFTITDFDGLDEAVQYQTISPGTKLDMLNLPATLGASGYTVGEDTEPAPIIIEGVMWKPDTEYDDTAEQGGYTFTPVLPAGYTREGDVALPEIYVRIVAANVTLANDINDNDYDTDDVAAFQAILDENPSLVSGDVKKNDPASWAGLVMWDESNPKRIKSLRLEGRSLSGRLDVSGLTNLIALYCESNNLETLDGLGSLTKLDILKCSWNNLETLDGLGSLTALTLLDCPENNLETLDGLGSLTKLIELNCSGNQLTALDVSGLSSLDDRFSSCENNPFASFKTKDGKTLTVNQTTGGTVWTTAFDFSSNEIKLEAKPDTGYSFKEWKTLPDDATPSGNTASFILDNRVTVQAAFIKVAALSDLSLSAGTLTPDFDPAITDYTASVSYDTSSVTISATPAYSGEMSGDTDTKDLVVGPNTFKITVTSEDKNAVKEYTVIITRAEAVPVTGVTLDKTDYTLYTNKDPQTFKLQPTVKPDNAIDKTVRWKSSNTAVATVDGDGNVTAVSTGTATITATTKDGNKDANCVVTVETYSSGGGDGDNDNSSRSYVTITTPKPPRPDSPVLAVVETPVTVGNGTATGTANDGDTSEAITKALNAAKQQGRDKYGIAVQYDATTAATYDGFSITLKRATLNRLLDPNNGVKYMTLHTSIVDMTFGLAELSEIVRQSSGDVTFTAAKVTGLTGDALSAIGTRPAYDLNISYQKDGKPVYLSSVGSVSVGLAYTPAATEQAGGLYLVYADGKGGVEWLYRSSYDAGSGSVIGSVNHFSV
;
A
#
# COMPACT_ATOMS: atom_id res chain seq x y z
N MET A 1 -24.70 23.61 55.31
CA MET A 1 -24.69 22.59 56.38
C MET A 1 -24.56 21.21 55.76
N ARG A 2 -23.56 20.47 56.26
CA ARG A 2 -23.12 19.10 56.01
C ARG A 2 -24.09 18.05 55.40
N ASN A 3 -23.48 17.30 54.48
CA ASN A 3 -23.32 15.82 54.45
C ASN A 3 -24.23 14.95 53.56
N ARG A 4 -23.57 14.43 52.52
CA ARG A 4 -23.25 13.01 52.24
C ARG A 4 -24.36 12.04 51.79
N LYS A 5 -24.14 11.59 50.54
CA LYS A 5 -23.86 10.19 50.11
C LYS A 5 -24.98 9.39 49.41
N HIS A 6 -24.67 9.15 48.13
CA HIS A 6 -24.67 7.88 47.40
C HIS A 6 -25.95 7.37 46.69
N THR A 7 -25.65 6.99 45.44
CA THR A 7 -26.03 5.77 44.70
C THR A 7 -27.25 5.76 43.79
N ARG A 8 -26.92 5.70 42.50
CA ARG A 8 -27.33 4.72 41.47
C ARG A 8 -28.82 4.60 41.11
N GLY A 9 -29.05 4.75 39.81
CA GLY A 9 -29.79 3.74 39.04
C GLY A 9 -31.02 4.25 38.30
N LEU A 10 -30.85 4.36 36.98
CA LEU A 10 -31.80 3.96 35.94
C LEU A 10 -33.24 4.54 35.97
N SER A 11 -33.61 5.23 34.88
CA SER A 11 -34.49 4.67 33.82
C SER A 11 -35.56 5.64 33.27
N LEU A 12 -35.57 5.71 31.93
CA LEU A 12 -36.74 5.59 31.03
C LEU A 12 -37.83 6.69 31.05
N LEU A 13 -38.03 7.37 29.90
CA LEU A 13 -39.16 7.18 28.94
C LEU A 13 -39.58 8.45 28.12
N LEU A 14 -40.04 8.17 26.88
CA LEU A 14 -40.97 8.93 25.99
C LEU A 14 -40.40 10.17 25.25
N CYS A 15 -40.71 10.51 23.99
CA CYS A 15 -41.82 10.22 23.03
C CYS A 15 -41.38 10.73 21.62
N ALA A 16 -41.48 10.01 20.51
CA ALA A 16 -42.60 9.85 19.55
C ALA A 16 -43.24 11.13 18.93
N ALA A 17 -43.08 11.25 17.60
CA ALA A 17 -43.95 11.85 16.57
C ALA A 17 -44.03 13.38 16.38
N LEU A 18 -43.63 13.87 15.18
CA LEU A 18 -44.51 14.55 14.20
C LEU A 18 -43.73 14.97 12.94
N LEU A 19 -44.08 14.35 11.81
CA LEU A 19 -43.79 14.81 10.44
C LEU A 19 -45.12 15.27 9.82
N ALA A 20 -45.19 16.55 9.45
CA ALA A 20 -46.12 17.17 8.49
C ALA A 20 -45.60 18.60 8.25
N GLY A 21 -45.37 19.14 7.05
CA GLY A 21 -45.54 18.66 5.69
C GLY A 21 -45.20 19.80 4.72
N GLN A 22 -45.18 19.46 3.42
CA GLN A 22 -45.33 20.31 2.23
C GLN A 22 -44.16 21.17 1.70
N LEU A 23 -43.57 20.66 0.61
CA LEU A 23 -43.52 21.22 -0.77
C LEU A 23 -43.38 22.75 -0.97
N GLY A 24 -42.39 23.15 -1.77
CA GLY A 24 -42.43 24.43 -2.51
C GLY A 24 -41.09 25.00 -3.02
N THR A 25 -40.65 24.52 -4.18
CA THR A 25 -39.95 25.22 -5.30
C THR A 25 -39.23 26.57 -5.12
N THR A 26 -37.95 26.56 -5.55
CA THR A 26 -37.16 27.52 -6.38
C THR A 26 -37.10 29.02 -6.05
N VAL A 27 -35.89 29.44 -5.64
CA VAL A 27 -35.02 30.56 -6.08
C VAL A 27 -35.68 31.90 -6.49
N TYR A 28 -35.39 32.97 -5.73
CA TYR A 28 -34.61 34.16 -6.14
C TYR A 28 -34.29 35.04 -4.90
N ALA A 29 -33.18 35.77 -4.96
CA ALA A 29 -32.46 36.43 -3.87
C ALA A 29 -33.06 37.77 -3.37
N GLU A 30 -32.83 38.10 -2.10
CA GLU A 30 -32.14 39.31 -1.58
C GLU A 30 -32.18 39.33 -0.04
N GLY A 31 -31.11 39.84 0.59
CA GLY A 31 -30.68 39.51 1.95
C GLY A 31 -31.24 40.34 3.12
N SER A 32 -30.93 39.87 4.34
CA SER A 32 -30.20 40.60 5.40
C SER A 32 -30.39 39.96 6.79
N SER A 33 -29.25 39.62 7.44
CA SER A 33 -28.95 39.57 8.90
C SER A 33 -29.80 38.66 9.83
N THR A 34 -29.31 37.93 10.83
CA THR A 34 -28.01 37.80 11.55
C THR A 34 -28.18 36.63 12.55
N GLY A 35 -27.11 35.87 12.86
CA GLY A 35 -27.08 34.99 14.05
C GLY A 35 -26.10 33.79 14.03
N ASN A 36 -24.81 34.07 14.28
CA ASN A 36 -23.71 33.23 14.83
C ASN A 36 -23.50 31.76 14.40
N ARG A 37 -22.46 31.56 13.58
CA ARG A 37 -21.52 30.42 13.53
C ARG A 37 -20.12 30.94 13.84
N GLU A 38 -19.34 30.23 14.65
CA GLU A 38 -17.95 30.54 14.98
C GLU A 38 -16.99 30.25 13.81
N VAL A 39 -16.67 31.31 13.09
CA VAL A 39 -15.38 31.84 12.60
C VAL A 39 -14.39 30.89 11.91
N VAL A 40 -14.49 30.91 10.58
CA VAL A 40 -13.43 30.86 9.57
C VAL A 40 -12.75 32.25 9.52
N CYS A 41 -11.42 32.33 9.35
CA CYS A 41 -10.75 33.61 9.08
C CYS A 41 -10.96 34.01 7.60
N GLU A 42 -11.70 35.09 7.35
CA GLU A 42 -11.89 35.71 6.04
C GLU A 42 -11.05 37.01 5.94
N HIS A 43 -9.93 37.03 5.20
CA HIS A 43 -9.28 38.23 4.62
C HIS A 43 -8.40 37.71 3.45
N HIS A 44 -8.54 37.99 2.15
CA HIS A 44 -9.04 39.10 1.32
C HIS A 44 -9.81 38.54 0.08
N PRO A 45 -10.57 39.36 -0.68
CA PRO A 45 -11.40 38.94 -1.80
C PRO A 45 -10.67 39.06 -3.14
N GLU A 46 -10.34 37.93 -3.77
CA GLU A 46 -10.27 37.69 -5.24
C GLU A 46 -9.37 36.50 -5.59
N HIS A 47 -9.66 35.31 -5.06
CA HIS A 47 -9.34 34.09 -5.82
C HIS A 47 -10.49 33.84 -6.79
N THR A 48 -10.53 34.60 -7.88
CA THR A 48 -11.29 34.18 -9.05
C THR A 48 -10.49 33.10 -9.79
N GLU A 49 -11.18 32.27 -10.57
CA GLU A 49 -10.63 31.20 -11.42
C GLU A 49 -9.51 31.66 -12.39
N ALA A 50 -9.18 32.96 -12.40
CA ALA A 50 -8.19 33.62 -13.27
C ALA A 50 -6.81 33.88 -12.64
N CYS A 51 -6.59 33.68 -11.33
CA CYS A 51 -5.31 34.09 -10.70
C CYS A 51 -4.18 33.04 -10.69
N GLY A 52 -4.45 31.74 -10.94
CA GLY A 52 -3.41 30.72 -11.07
C GLY A 52 -2.66 30.32 -9.78
N TYR A 53 -3.11 30.73 -8.59
CA TYR A 53 -2.54 30.31 -7.30
C TYR A 53 -3.36 29.18 -6.64
N MET A 54 -2.70 28.25 -5.95
CA MET A 54 -3.31 27.25 -5.05
C MET A 54 -3.17 27.70 -3.58
N GLU A 55 -4.22 27.46 -2.77
CA GLU A 55 -4.23 27.77 -1.34
C GLU A 55 -3.21 26.91 -0.58
N ALA A 56 -2.38 27.53 0.28
CA ALA A 56 -1.35 26.85 1.07
C ALA A 56 -1.85 26.53 2.48
N GLU A 57 -1.39 25.39 3.04
CA GLU A 57 -1.63 25.01 4.44
C GLU A 57 -0.85 25.94 5.42
N PRO A 58 -1.32 26.08 6.68
CA PRO A 58 -0.74 27.02 7.65
C PRO A 58 0.77 26.79 7.87
N GLY A 59 1.57 27.84 7.59
CA GLY A 59 3.02 27.85 7.83
C GLY A 59 3.90 27.63 6.58
N GLN A 60 3.33 27.57 5.37
CA GLN A 60 4.11 27.55 4.12
C GLN A 60 3.79 28.76 3.23
N PRO A 61 4.76 29.31 2.48
CA PRO A 61 4.53 30.44 1.58
C PRO A 61 3.71 30.01 0.35
N CYS A 62 2.82 30.89 -0.13
CA CYS A 62 2.04 30.66 -1.34
C CYS A 62 2.95 30.58 -2.58
N GLN A 63 2.69 29.62 -3.48
CA GLN A 63 3.39 29.48 -4.76
C GLN A 63 2.46 29.77 -5.94
N HIS A 64 2.98 30.30 -7.05
CA HIS A 64 2.26 30.42 -8.32
C HIS A 64 3.00 29.89 -9.52
N GLN A 65 2.21 29.71 -10.57
CA GLN A 65 2.67 29.34 -11.89
C GLN A 65 2.77 30.59 -12.78
N HIS A 66 3.91 30.79 -13.44
CA HIS A 66 4.09 31.87 -14.41
C HIS A 66 3.30 31.58 -15.70
N THR A 67 2.56 32.57 -16.19
CA THR A 67 1.84 32.50 -17.48
C THR A 67 2.64 33.22 -18.57
N GLY A 68 2.22 33.10 -19.83
CA GLY A 68 2.94 33.70 -20.97
C GLY A 68 3.18 35.22 -20.87
N ASP A 69 2.37 35.93 -20.08
CA ASP A 69 2.46 37.39 -19.89
C ASP A 69 3.55 37.80 -18.87
N CYS A 70 4.16 36.84 -18.18
CA CYS A 70 5.23 37.05 -17.19
C CYS A 70 6.63 37.08 -17.81
N TYR A 71 6.76 36.78 -19.11
CA TYR A 71 8.01 36.73 -19.85
C TYR A 71 8.11 37.95 -20.76
N THR A 72 9.25 38.61 -20.77
CA THR A 72 9.53 39.73 -21.67
C THR A 72 10.09 39.23 -22.99
N ASP A 73 10.15 40.10 -24.00
CA ASP A 73 10.87 39.81 -25.24
C ASP A 73 12.41 39.92 -25.09
N GLU A 74 12.94 40.16 -23.89
CA GLU A 74 14.39 40.27 -23.63
C GLU A 74 15.00 38.87 -23.41
N LEU A 75 15.99 38.49 -24.20
CA LEU A 75 16.62 37.16 -24.15
C LEU A 75 17.77 37.13 -23.13
N ILE A 76 17.76 36.14 -22.23
CA ILE A 76 18.82 35.96 -21.21
C ILE A 76 19.75 34.78 -21.52
N CYS A 77 19.47 34.02 -22.57
CA CYS A 77 20.25 32.84 -22.96
C CYS A 77 21.63 33.16 -23.57
N GLY A 78 22.03 34.44 -23.64
CA GLY A 78 23.38 34.86 -24.03
C GLY A 78 23.68 34.79 -25.53
N PHE A 79 22.66 34.73 -26.39
CA PHE A 79 22.79 34.82 -27.84
C PHE A 79 22.02 36.06 -28.33
N ASP A 80 22.73 37.10 -28.76
CA ASP A 80 22.12 38.33 -29.28
C ASP A 80 21.67 38.14 -30.76
N ASP A 81 20.44 38.55 -31.08
CA ASP A 81 19.83 38.47 -32.42
C ASP A 81 20.55 39.31 -33.51
N GLU A 82 21.51 40.17 -33.14
CA GLU A 82 22.20 41.05 -34.11
C GLU A 82 23.43 40.42 -34.80
N ASP A 83 23.83 39.19 -34.43
CA ASP A 83 24.90 38.45 -35.11
C ASP A 83 24.37 37.32 -36.01
N ALA A 84 23.19 37.47 -36.60
CA ALA A 84 22.73 36.58 -37.66
C ALA A 84 23.42 36.91 -39.01
N PRO A 85 24.37 36.10 -39.52
CA PRO A 85 24.82 36.25 -40.90
C PRO A 85 23.66 35.91 -41.84
N THR A 86 23.30 36.85 -42.72
CA THR A 86 22.33 36.63 -43.80
C THR A 86 22.77 35.43 -44.65
N ALA A 87 22.03 34.33 -44.56
CA ALA A 87 22.32 33.11 -45.28
C ALA A 87 22.09 33.26 -46.78
N THR A 88 23.17 33.18 -47.56
CA THR A 88 23.13 32.67 -48.93
C THR A 88 23.98 31.41 -48.98
N ASP A 89 23.31 30.28 -49.26
CA ASP A 89 23.79 28.92 -49.53
C ASP A 89 24.03 27.94 -48.35
N SER A 90 23.09 26.99 -48.27
CA SER A 90 23.20 25.54 -48.02
C SER A 90 24.01 24.90 -46.89
N ASP A 91 24.39 25.59 -45.82
CA ASP A 91 24.79 24.95 -44.55
C ASP A 91 24.27 25.78 -43.37
N ALA A 92 23.21 25.29 -42.70
CA ALA A 92 22.68 25.91 -41.49
C ALA A 92 22.24 24.84 -40.47
N THR A 93 23.21 24.14 -39.88
CA THR A 93 23.05 23.49 -38.58
C THR A 93 23.44 24.48 -37.49
N THR A 94 22.49 25.30 -37.04
CA THR A 94 22.30 25.83 -35.67
C THR A 94 21.39 27.04 -35.75
N VAL A 95 20.08 26.78 -35.70
CA VAL A 95 19.10 27.76 -35.22
C VAL A 95 18.44 27.06 -34.06
N HIS A 96 18.79 27.45 -32.83
CA HIS A 96 18.01 27.05 -31.68
C HIS A 96 16.72 27.88 -31.72
N GLU A 97 15.56 27.22 -31.77
CA GLU A 97 14.29 27.91 -31.56
C GLU A 97 14.20 28.29 -30.08
N HIS A 98 14.14 29.59 -29.78
CA HIS A 98 14.04 30.09 -28.42
C HIS A 98 12.75 29.56 -27.74
N THR A 99 12.92 28.84 -26.63
CA THR A 99 11.83 28.38 -25.77
C THR A 99 11.53 29.43 -24.70
N GLN A 100 10.39 29.29 -24.01
CA GLN A 100 9.91 30.28 -23.03
C GLN A 100 10.92 30.54 -21.88
N GLU A 101 11.76 29.56 -21.55
CA GLU A 101 12.82 29.66 -20.53
C GLU A 101 14.02 30.53 -20.96
N CYS A 102 14.14 30.85 -22.25
CA CYS A 102 15.21 31.70 -22.79
C CYS A 102 14.93 33.20 -22.65
N TYR A 103 13.70 33.57 -22.27
CA TYR A 103 13.24 34.94 -22.12
C TYR A 103 13.28 35.38 -20.65
N ALA A 104 13.68 36.62 -20.41
CA ALA A 104 13.75 37.20 -19.07
C ALA A 104 12.34 37.27 -18.48
N LEU A 105 12.19 36.79 -17.24
CA LEU A 105 10.97 37.02 -16.48
C LEU A 105 10.92 38.48 -16.01
N ASP A 106 9.77 39.12 -16.22
CA ASP A 106 9.42 40.42 -15.65
C ASP A 106 7.99 40.31 -15.12
N CYS A 107 7.91 39.70 -13.95
CA CYS A 107 6.64 39.51 -13.26
C CYS A 107 6.12 40.87 -12.77
N PRO A 108 4.80 41.11 -12.79
CA PRO A 108 4.21 42.39 -12.38
C PRO A 108 4.65 42.90 -10.99
N HIS A 109 5.03 41.99 -10.10
CA HIS A 109 5.50 42.29 -8.75
C HIS A 109 6.90 42.95 -8.70
N GLU A 110 7.73 42.81 -9.74
CA GLU A 110 9.06 43.43 -9.81
C GLU A 110 9.03 44.87 -10.37
N ARG A 111 7.90 45.32 -10.94
CA ARG A 111 7.75 46.66 -11.54
C ARG A 111 7.46 47.77 -10.52
N GLY A 112 7.39 47.43 -9.23
CA GLY A 112 7.18 48.41 -8.16
C GLY A 112 5.83 49.14 -8.25
N GLU A 113 4.80 48.54 -8.84
CA GLU A 113 3.43 49.08 -8.78
C GLU A 113 2.73 48.69 -7.47
N HIS A 114 3.36 49.06 -6.36
CA HIS A 114 2.74 49.05 -5.05
C HIS A 114 2.67 50.49 -4.56
N ASP A 115 1.46 50.97 -4.28
CA ASP A 115 1.27 52.25 -3.61
C ASP A 115 1.65 52.14 -2.13
N GLU A 116 1.77 53.30 -1.45
CA GLU A 116 2.34 53.43 -0.10
C GLU A 116 1.59 52.61 0.99
N ASP A 117 0.47 51.95 0.67
CA ASP A 117 -0.36 51.16 1.59
C ASP A 117 -0.09 49.63 1.54
N CYS A 118 0.88 49.15 0.75
CA CYS A 118 1.11 47.71 0.51
C CYS A 118 2.04 47.00 1.53
N GLY A 119 2.90 47.70 2.26
CA GLY A 119 3.76 47.10 3.31
C GLY A 119 5.01 46.33 2.84
N TYR A 120 5.37 46.40 1.54
CA TYR A 120 6.57 45.71 1.02
C TYR A 120 7.88 46.48 1.28
N VAL A 121 8.94 45.77 1.69
CA VAL A 121 10.32 46.29 1.71
C VAL A 121 11.21 45.40 0.83
N GLU A 122 11.87 45.99 -0.18
CA GLU A 122 12.76 45.27 -1.10
C GLU A 122 13.94 44.61 -0.36
N THR A 123 14.17 43.32 -0.63
CA THR A 123 15.41 42.63 -0.29
C THR A 123 16.29 42.44 -1.53
N VAL A 124 17.61 42.40 -1.31
CA VAL A 124 18.69 42.44 -2.31
C VAL A 124 18.47 41.51 -3.51
N LYS A 125 18.71 42.04 -4.72
CA LYS A 125 18.61 41.38 -6.03
C LYS A 125 19.17 39.93 -6.02
N GLY A 126 18.29 38.95 -6.25
CA GLY A 126 18.65 37.53 -6.46
C GLY A 126 18.09 36.50 -5.47
N HIS A 127 17.11 36.83 -4.62
CA HIS A 127 16.43 35.87 -3.72
C HIS A 127 14.90 35.93 -3.89
N PRO A 128 14.15 34.82 -3.73
CA PRO A 128 12.70 34.79 -3.92
C PRO A 128 11.96 35.64 -2.88
N CYS A 129 10.98 36.40 -3.35
CA CYS A 129 10.22 37.36 -2.54
C CYS A 129 9.27 36.66 -1.57
N GLY A 130 9.32 37.01 -0.27
CA GLY A 130 8.32 36.60 0.72
C GLY A 130 7.53 37.81 1.23
N PHE A 131 6.21 37.69 1.34
CA PHE A 131 5.32 38.71 1.92
C PHE A 131 4.97 38.33 3.37
N VAL A 132 5.14 39.26 4.32
CA VAL A 132 4.64 39.15 5.69
C VAL A 132 3.54 40.20 5.85
N CYS A 133 2.32 39.77 6.18
CA CYS A 133 1.13 40.61 6.28
C CYS A 133 1.17 41.52 7.52
N ASP A 134 0.92 42.83 7.36
CA ASP A 134 1.00 43.82 8.44
C ASP A 134 -0.11 43.72 9.52
N GLU A 135 -1.21 43.00 9.30
CA GLU A 135 -2.21 42.76 10.38
C GLU A 135 -1.86 41.58 11.30
N CYS A 136 -1.11 40.60 10.79
CA CYS A 136 -0.39 39.61 11.61
C CYS A 136 0.98 40.15 12.06
N GLY A 137 1.46 41.19 11.37
CA GLY A 137 2.77 41.78 11.48
C GLY A 137 2.89 42.78 12.61
N ASN A 138 1.92 43.70 12.82
CA ASN A 138 1.86 44.57 14.01
C ASN A 138 0.56 45.42 14.09
N LYS A 139 -0.23 45.25 15.17
CA LYS A 139 -1.20 46.27 15.63
C LYS A 139 -0.50 47.35 16.47
N GLU A 140 -0.45 48.57 15.90
CA GLU A 140 -0.33 49.95 16.45
C GLU A 140 0.70 50.25 17.58
N LEU A 141 1.71 51.12 17.43
CA LEU A 141 1.81 52.54 16.97
C LEU A 141 1.18 53.55 17.97
N GLU A 142 1.84 54.66 18.37
CA GLU A 142 2.01 55.89 17.58
C GLU A 142 2.94 56.96 18.23
N ALA A 143 3.66 57.67 17.35
CA ALA A 143 3.94 59.13 17.25
C ALA A 143 4.67 59.99 18.33
N ASP A 144 5.87 60.45 17.91
CA ASP A 144 6.30 61.83 17.61
C ASP A 144 6.63 62.91 18.70
N ASN A 145 7.84 63.48 18.47
CA ASN A 145 8.38 64.82 18.74
C ASN A 145 8.96 65.26 20.11
N GLY A 146 10.31 65.34 20.15
CA GLY A 146 11.01 66.59 20.54
C GLY A 146 12.04 66.57 21.70
N ASN A 147 13.33 66.71 21.33
CA ASN A 147 14.48 67.31 22.06
C ASN A 147 15.16 66.59 23.27
N ASN A 148 16.32 65.98 22.99
CA ASN A 148 17.69 66.19 23.55
C ASN A 148 17.94 66.11 25.09
N PRO A 149 19.20 65.87 25.56
CA PRO A 149 20.07 64.67 25.64
C PRO A 149 20.53 64.44 27.13
N PRO A 150 21.73 63.91 27.44
CA PRO A 150 22.35 62.60 27.20
C PRO A 150 22.51 61.77 28.51
N ALA A 151 23.08 60.55 28.39
CA ALA A 151 23.62 59.64 29.42
C ALA A 151 24.27 60.36 30.64
N PRO A 152 24.30 59.80 31.88
CA PRO A 152 25.10 58.59 32.15
C PRO A 152 24.72 57.69 33.37
N ASP A 153 25.41 56.54 33.39
CA ASP A 153 25.91 55.74 34.51
C ASP A 153 24.99 54.90 35.43
N LEU A 154 25.44 53.64 35.53
CA LEU A 154 25.09 52.56 36.45
C LEU A 154 24.91 53.04 37.91
N PRO A 155 24.00 52.43 38.68
CA PRO A 155 24.43 51.31 39.51
C PRO A 155 23.40 50.17 39.69
N GLU A 156 23.94 49.01 40.05
CA GLU A 156 23.23 47.82 40.54
C GLU A 156 22.26 48.12 41.68
N THR A 157 21.12 47.43 41.73
CA THR A 157 20.73 46.43 42.75
C THR A 157 19.21 46.30 42.85
N ASP A 158 18.76 45.04 42.90
CA ASP A 158 17.50 44.50 43.43
C ASP A 158 16.24 45.38 43.42
N LEU A 159 15.18 44.89 42.75
CA LEU A 159 13.95 44.45 43.43
C LEU A 159 12.88 43.96 42.42
N GLU A 160 12.48 42.70 42.64
CA GLU A 160 11.15 42.09 42.46
C GLU A 160 10.58 41.86 41.04
N GLN A 161 10.63 40.58 40.63
CA GLN A 161 9.80 39.98 39.58
C GLN A 161 8.30 40.14 39.89
N PRO A 162 7.45 40.46 38.91
CA PRO A 162 6.02 40.13 38.99
C PRO A 162 5.83 38.66 38.59
N GLU A 163 5.27 37.85 39.49
CA GLU A 163 4.82 36.48 39.22
C GLU A 163 3.66 36.52 38.21
N GLU A 164 3.96 36.39 36.92
CA GLU A 164 2.95 35.95 35.95
C GLU A 164 2.71 34.45 36.16
N ALA A 165 1.46 34.09 36.48
CA ALA A 165 1.08 32.70 36.73
C ALA A 165 1.23 31.88 35.45
N ALA A 166 2.00 30.79 35.54
CA ALA A 166 2.22 29.89 34.42
C ALA A 166 0.90 29.30 33.89
N VAL A 167 0.81 29.15 32.57
CA VAL A 167 -0.37 28.65 31.86
C VAL A 167 -0.30 27.12 31.73
N PHE A 168 0.90 26.53 31.74
CA PHE A 168 1.13 25.10 31.59
C PHE A 168 2.16 24.56 32.61
N THR A 169 1.81 23.48 33.31
CA THR A 169 2.69 22.78 34.25
C THR A 169 3.25 21.51 33.61
N ILE A 170 4.58 21.42 33.48
CA ILE A 170 5.32 20.31 32.88
C ILE A 170 5.57 19.22 33.93
N THR A 171 5.21 17.99 33.60
CA THR A 171 5.38 16.79 34.43
C THR A 171 6.54 15.90 33.98
N ASP A 172 6.96 15.98 32.71
CA ASP A 172 8.16 15.30 32.20
C ASP A 172 8.66 15.95 30.90
N PHE A 173 9.94 15.76 30.56
CA PHE A 173 10.49 16.13 29.25
C PHE A 173 10.73 14.89 28.40
N ASP A 174 10.55 15.02 27.09
CA ASP A 174 11.00 13.99 26.17
C ASP A 174 12.54 13.92 26.19
N GLY A 175 13.09 12.71 26.02
CA GLY A 175 14.53 12.51 25.95
C GLY A 175 15.14 13.27 24.77
N LEU A 176 16.24 14.00 25.01
CA LEU A 176 17.03 14.57 23.93
C LEU A 176 17.70 13.47 23.11
N ASP A 177 17.83 13.69 21.81
CA ASP A 177 18.69 12.87 20.95
C ASP A 177 20.14 12.89 21.51
N GLU A 178 20.81 11.74 21.53
CA GLU A 178 22.14 11.60 22.14
C GLU A 178 23.19 12.52 21.46
N ALA A 179 23.05 12.79 20.15
CA ALA A 179 23.94 13.69 19.41
C ALA A 179 23.65 15.18 19.68
N VAL A 180 22.43 15.52 20.10
CA VAL A 180 22.06 16.86 20.58
C VAL A 180 22.50 17.03 22.04
N GLN A 181 22.28 15.98 22.85
CA GLN A 181 22.59 15.94 24.28
C GLN A 181 24.11 15.97 24.55
N TYR A 182 24.92 15.32 23.72
CA TYR A 182 26.37 15.27 23.87
C TYR A 182 27.07 15.74 22.60
N GLN A 183 27.56 16.98 22.61
CA GLN A 183 28.24 17.60 21.48
C GLN A 183 29.76 17.66 21.73
N THR A 184 30.55 17.22 20.74
CA THR A 184 32.01 17.41 20.75
C THR A 184 32.38 18.35 19.61
N ILE A 185 33.05 19.45 19.95
CA ILE A 185 33.33 20.55 19.03
C ILE A 185 34.82 20.94 19.05
N SER A 186 35.29 21.54 17.97
CA SER A 186 36.66 22.02 17.84
C SER A 186 36.88 23.36 18.54
N PRO A 187 38.13 23.74 18.90
CA PRO A 187 38.42 25.05 19.46
C PRO A 187 38.11 26.13 18.41
N GLY A 188 37.50 27.24 18.83
CA GLY A 188 37.07 28.31 17.90
C GLY A 188 35.63 28.18 17.37
N THR A 189 34.90 27.12 17.71
CA THR A 189 33.47 27.01 17.34
C THR A 189 32.65 28.07 18.08
N LYS A 190 31.97 28.93 17.32
CA LYS A 190 31.12 29.99 17.87
C LYS A 190 29.83 29.43 18.47
N LEU A 191 29.26 30.18 19.42
CA LEU A 191 28.04 29.81 20.15
C LEU A 191 26.82 29.58 19.24
N ASP A 192 26.71 30.34 18.15
CA ASP A 192 25.63 30.24 17.15
C ASP A 192 25.77 29.05 16.20
N MET A 193 26.92 28.36 16.23
CA MET A 193 27.18 27.14 15.46
C MET A 193 26.93 25.86 16.26
N LEU A 194 26.52 25.96 17.53
CA LEU A 194 26.16 24.81 18.37
C LEU A 194 24.75 24.33 18.03
N ASN A 195 24.52 23.01 18.13
CA ASN A 195 23.22 22.43 17.89
C ASN A 195 22.33 22.60 19.13
N LEU A 196 21.74 23.78 19.29
CA LEU A 196 20.87 24.14 20.42
C LEU A 196 19.43 24.27 19.91
N PRO A 197 18.56 23.27 20.15
CA PRO A 197 17.22 23.25 19.56
C PRO A 197 16.33 24.34 20.16
N ALA A 198 15.61 25.08 19.33
CA ALA A 198 14.67 26.10 19.77
C ALA A 198 13.34 25.52 20.30
N THR A 199 13.19 24.19 20.28
CA THR A 199 12.00 23.48 20.74
C THR A 199 12.34 22.31 21.66
N LEU A 200 11.45 21.98 22.59
CA LEU A 200 11.54 20.80 23.46
C LEU A 200 10.20 20.06 23.49
N GLY A 201 10.24 18.74 23.33
CA GLY A 201 9.11 17.88 23.63
C GLY A 201 8.94 17.72 25.15
N ALA A 202 7.71 17.80 25.63
CA ALA A 202 7.39 17.64 27.05
C ALA A 202 5.98 17.08 27.25
N SER A 203 5.66 16.66 28.46
CA SER A 203 4.29 16.31 28.87
C SER A 203 3.86 17.14 30.07
N GLY A 204 2.58 17.50 30.14
CA GLY A 204 2.05 18.27 31.26
C GLY A 204 0.58 18.63 31.15
N TYR A 205 0.12 19.56 31.97
CA TYR A 205 -1.29 19.99 32.05
C TYR A 205 -1.45 21.51 32.18
N THR A 206 -2.57 22.05 31.72
CA THR A 206 -2.97 23.46 31.85
C THR A 206 -3.40 23.78 33.29
N VAL A 207 -2.98 24.94 33.80
CA VAL A 207 -3.30 25.35 35.18
C VAL A 207 -4.80 25.66 35.31
N GLY A 208 -5.53 24.78 35.98
CA GLY A 208 -6.97 24.93 36.23
C GLY A 208 -7.86 23.79 35.72
N GLU A 209 -7.29 22.81 35.01
CA GLU A 209 -8.01 21.63 34.50
C GLU A 209 -7.50 20.34 35.16
N ASP A 210 -8.40 19.56 35.77
CA ASP A 210 -8.10 18.22 36.31
C ASP A 210 -8.02 17.20 35.15
N THR A 211 -6.96 17.23 34.36
CA THR A 211 -6.74 16.33 33.20
C THR A 211 -5.40 15.61 33.26
N GLU A 212 -5.33 14.40 32.68
CA GLU A 212 -4.08 13.63 32.56
C GLU A 212 -3.05 14.36 31.66
N PRO A 213 -1.74 14.17 31.87
CA PRO A 213 -0.70 14.90 31.14
C PRO A 213 -0.80 14.64 29.63
N ALA A 214 -0.81 15.72 28.84
CA ALA A 214 -0.79 15.66 27.38
C ALA A 214 0.62 15.98 26.87
N PRO A 215 1.07 15.34 25.78
CA PRO A 215 2.31 15.72 25.11
C PRO A 215 2.15 17.11 24.48
N ILE A 216 3.20 17.92 24.61
CA ILE A 216 3.29 19.28 24.09
C ILE A 216 4.66 19.52 23.49
N ILE A 217 4.73 20.48 22.58
CA ILE A 217 5.99 21.03 22.07
C ILE A 217 6.12 22.43 22.69
N ILE A 218 7.23 22.66 23.38
CA ILE A 218 7.60 23.98 23.92
C ILE A 218 8.41 24.66 22.82
N GLU A 219 7.92 25.78 22.30
CA GLU A 219 8.60 26.58 21.28
C GLU A 219 9.30 27.80 21.90
N GLY A 220 10.37 28.29 21.28
CA GLY A 220 11.11 29.45 21.79
C GLY A 220 11.99 29.14 23.00
N VAL A 221 12.45 27.88 23.11
CA VAL A 221 13.41 27.46 24.14
C VAL A 221 14.76 28.11 23.87
N MET A 222 15.28 28.82 24.86
CA MET A 222 16.60 29.41 24.83
C MET A 222 17.56 28.58 25.68
N TRP A 223 18.79 28.33 25.23
CA TRP A 223 19.76 27.57 26.00
C TRP A 223 20.78 28.50 26.64
N LYS A 224 20.95 28.37 27.96
CA LYS A 224 21.91 29.16 28.71
C LYS A 224 23.04 28.25 29.20
N PRO A 225 24.31 28.59 28.93
CA PRO A 225 25.41 27.83 29.48
C PRO A 225 25.58 28.13 30.98
N ASP A 226 25.90 27.11 31.76
CA ASP A 226 26.14 27.21 33.21
C ASP A 226 27.37 28.06 33.54
N THR A 227 28.33 28.09 32.62
CA THR A 227 29.53 28.94 32.65
C THR A 227 29.59 29.73 31.35
N GLU A 228 30.06 30.98 31.39
CA GLU A 228 30.23 31.81 30.18
C GLU A 228 31.00 31.03 29.10
N TYR A 229 30.39 30.89 27.92
CA TYR A 229 30.95 30.11 26.82
C TYR A 229 32.11 30.88 26.20
N ASP A 230 33.32 30.35 26.37
CA ASP A 230 34.55 30.90 25.79
C ASP A 230 34.85 30.18 24.48
N ASP A 231 34.57 30.84 23.36
CA ASP A 231 34.85 30.33 22.01
C ASP A 231 36.36 30.33 21.67
N THR A 232 37.20 30.94 22.53
CA THR A 232 38.65 30.93 22.41
C THR A 232 39.32 29.83 23.24
N ALA A 233 38.55 29.08 24.03
CA ALA A 233 39.09 28.02 24.88
C ALA A 233 39.63 26.84 24.05
N GLU A 234 40.87 26.44 24.32
CA GLU A 234 41.50 25.29 23.64
C GLU A 234 40.93 23.93 24.09
N GLN A 235 40.41 23.86 25.32
CA GLN A 235 39.70 22.72 25.90
C GLN A 235 38.68 23.22 26.93
N GLY A 236 37.51 22.58 27.01
CA GLY A 236 36.48 22.98 27.97
C GLY A 236 35.27 22.05 27.93
N GLY A 237 34.51 22.02 29.02
CA GLY A 237 33.21 21.35 29.09
C GLY A 237 32.17 22.36 29.54
N TYR A 238 31.11 22.52 28.76
CA TYR A 238 30.03 23.45 29.00
C TYR A 238 28.72 22.68 29.08
N THR A 239 27.98 22.87 30.16
CA THR A 239 26.61 22.37 30.28
C THR A 239 25.68 23.51 29.91
N PHE A 240 24.72 23.23 29.03
CA PHE A 240 23.67 24.14 28.63
C PHE A 240 22.35 23.67 29.23
N THR A 241 21.71 24.57 29.97
CA THR A 241 20.40 24.34 30.58
C THR A 241 19.36 25.19 29.85
N PRO A 242 18.19 24.62 29.52
CA PRO A 242 17.15 25.33 28.81
C PRO A 242 16.45 26.32 29.74
N VAL A 243 16.25 27.52 29.22
CA VAL A 243 15.42 28.58 29.78
C VAL A 243 14.07 28.48 29.08
N LEU A 244 13.07 28.04 29.83
CA LEU A 244 11.71 27.92 29.32
C LEU A 244 11.11 29.33 29.12
N PRO A 245 10.35 29.54 28.04
CA PRO A 245 9.66 30.81 27.80
C PRO A 245 8.53 31.04 28.82
N ALA A 246 8.08 32.29 28.91
CA ALA A 246 6.96 32.67 29.78
C ALA A 246 5.70 31.84 29.44
N GLY A 247 4.99 31.36 30.47
CA GLY A 247 3.80 30.51 30.30
C GLY A 247 3.98 29.04 30.66
N TYR A 248 5.22 28.56 30.84
CA TYR A 248 5.52 27.17 31.24
C TYR A 248 6.19 27.13 32.63
N THR A 249 5.81 26.18 33.48
CA THR A 249 6.46 25.93 34.78
C THR A 249 6.59 24.44 35.03
N ARG A 250 7.68 24.01 35.67
CA ARG A 250 7.90 22.60 35.99
C ARG A 250 7.25 22.21 37.31
N GLU A 251 6.71 20.99 37.36
CA GLU A 251 6.41 20.34 38.64
C GLU A 251 7.74 20.09 39.40
N GLY A 252 7.71 20.26 40.73
CA GLY A 252 8.91 20.57 41.53
C GLY A 252 10.11 19.62 41.42
N ASP A 253 9.90 18.37 40.99
CA ASP A 253 10.95 17.35 40.89
C ASP A 253 11.36 17.01 39.43
N VAL A 254 10.79 17.68 38.42
CA VAL A 254 11.08 17.39 37.00
C VAL A 254 12.43 17.97 36.60
N ALA A 255 13.39 17.13 36.22
CA ALA A 255 14.72 17.58 35.79
C ALA A 255 14.64 18.30 34.43
N LEU A 256 15.40 19.39 34.25
CA LEU A 256 15.58 19.99 32.93
C LEU A 256 16.52 19.11 32.11
N PRO A 257 16.26 18.91 30.81
CA PRO A 257 17.22 18.24 29.95
C PRO A 257 18.47 19.12 29.80
N GLU A 258 19.66 18.53 29.91
CA GLU A 258 20.94 19.23 29.82
C GLU A 258 21.65 18.83 28.53
N ILE A 259 22.27 19.80 27.85
CA ILE A 259 23.16 19.57 26.71
C ILE A 259 24.61 19.75 27.19
N TYR A 260 25.45 18.75 26.97
CA TYR A 260 26.87 18.76 27.31
C TYR A 260 27.71 19.00 26.06
N VAL A 261 28.39 20.14 26.02
CA VAL A 261 29.29 20.54 24.93
C VAL A 261 30.74 20.42 25.41
N ARG A 262 31.55 19.63 24.70
CA ARG A 262 32.97 19.45 24.99
C ARG A 262 33.82 20.04 23.88
N ILE A 263 34.60 21.07 24.20
CA ILE A 263 35.67 21.57 23.34
C ILE A 263 36.87 20.65 23.51
N VAL A 264 37.26 20.02 22.41
CA VAL A 264 38.47 19.20 22.33
C VAL A 264 39.53 19.95 21.54
N ALA A 265 40.75 20.04 22.07
CA ALA A 265 41.88 20.60 21.33
C ALA A 265 42.07 19.85 20.00
N ALA A 266 42.52 20.56 18.96
CA ALA A 266 43.01 19.94 17.73
C ALA A 266 44.11 18.92 18.07
N ASN A 267 43.69 17.66 18.16
CA ASN A 267 44.37 16.39 18.38
C ASN A 267 45.46 16.33 19.46
N VAL A 268 45.09 15.81 20.63
CA VAL A 268 45.84 14.66 21.18
C VAL A 268 44.94 13.46 21.00
N THR A 269 45.16 12.74 19.89
CA THR A 269 44.96 11.30 19.88
C THR A 269 45.46 10.76 21.23
N LEU A 270 44.71 9.87 21.87
CA LEU A 270 45.40 8.80 22.56
C LEU A 270 46.21 8.08 21.49
N ALA A 271 47.41 8.61 21.23
CA ALA A 271 48.50 7.93 20.61
C ALA A 271 48.79 6.73 21.51
N ASN A 272 48.08 5.64 21.25
CA ASN A 272 48.80 4.40 21.15
C ASN A 272 49.65 4.51 19.87
N ASP A 273 50.78 5.22 19.99
CA ASP A 273 51.97 5.13 19.15
C ASP A 273 51.72 4.76 17.67
N ILE A 274 51.28 5.69 16.82
CA ILE A 274 51.56 5.61 15.38
C ILE A 274 51.86 7.02 14.84
N ASN A 275 53.01 7.16 14.18
CA ASN A 275 53.46 8.35 13.46
C ASN A 275 52.37 8.94 12.53
N ASP A 276 51.82 10.11 12.87
CA ASP A 276 50.76 10.78 12.11
C ASP A 276 51.29 11.70 10.99
N ASN A 277 52.21 11.17 10.17
CA ASN A 277 52.64 11.77 8.90
C ASN A 277 52.39 10.82 7.71
N ASP A 278 51.84 9.63 7.98
CA ASP A 278 51.82 8.52 7.03
C ASP A 278 50.63 8.57 6.06
N TYR A 279 49.55 9.30 6.36
CA TYR A 279 48.33 9.37 5.54
C TYR A 279 47.90 10.82 5.32
N ASP A 280 47.34 11.12 4.15
CA ASP A 280 46.95 12.48 3.77
C ASP A 280 45.65 12.89 4.45
N THR A 281 45.64 14.09 5.04
CA THR A 281 44.54 14.56 5.88
C THR A 281 43.25 14.79 5.10
N ASP A 282 43.33 15.19 3.83
CA ASP A 282 42.16 15.48 3.00
C ASP A 282 41.49 14.16 2.55
N ASP A 283 42.30 13.18 2.15
CA ASP A 283 41.78 11.84 1.81
C ASP A 283 41.19 11.13 3.04
N VAL A 284 41.80 11.31 4.22
CA VAL A 284 41.26 10.80 5.50
C VAL A 284 39.93 11.47 5.83
N ALA A 285 39.83 12.78 5.72
CA ALA A 285 38.58 13.52 5.97
C ALA A 285 37.47 13.10 4.98
N ALA A 286 37.80 12.99 3.69
CA ALA A 286 36.86 12.58 2.65
C ALA A 286 36.32 11.17 2.89
N PHE A 287 37.18 10.19 3.19
CA PHE A 287 36.70 8.83 3.47
C PHE A 287 35.97 8.73 4.82
N GLN A 288 36.35 9.55 5.80
CA GLN A 288 35.62 9.62 7.06
C GLN A 288 34.19 10.12 6.85
N ALA A 289 33.97 11.13 6.01
CA ALA A 289 32.63 11.57 5.62
C ALA A 289 31.81 10.44 4.98
N ILE A 290 32.42 9.65 4.08
CA ILE A 290 31.76 8.47 3.49
C ILE A 290 31.35 7.45 4.56
N LEU A 291 32.20 7.18 5.56
CA LEU A 291 31.86 6.30 6.69
C LEU A 291 30.78 6.87 7.61
N ASP A 292 30.70 8.19 7.74
CA ASP A 292 29.71 8.87 8.56
C ASP A 292 28.33 8.85 7.90
N GLU A 293 28.28 9.07 6.59
CA GLU A 293 27.06 8.95 5.77
C GLU A 293 26.62 7.49 5.62
N ASN A 294 27.55 6.53 5.74
CA ASN A 294 27.27 5.10 5.57
C ASN A 294 27.76 4.28 6.77
N PRO A 295 27.06 4.34 7.93
CA PRO A 295 27.49 3.64 9.15
C PRO A 295 27.61 2.12 9.00
N SER A 296 26.93 1.52 8.01
CA SER A 296 27.02 0.08 7.69
C SER A 296 28.41 -0.36 7.23
N LEU A 297 29.25 0.57 6.76
CA LEU A 297 30.64 0.31 6.38
C LEU A 297 31.56 0.14 7.60
N VAL A 298 31.15 0.69 8.76
CA VAL A 298 31.92 0.58 10.00
C VAL A 298 31.72 -0.81 10.60
N SER A 299 32.82 -1.49 10.91
CA SER A 299 32.82 -2.86 11.41
C SER A 299 33.92 -3.06 12.46
N GLY A 300 34.08 -4.29 12.98
CA GLY A 300 35.20 -4.59 13.87
C GLY A 300 36.58 -4.35 13.22
N ASP A 301 36.65 -4.49 11.89
CA ASP A 301 37.87 -4.37 11.10
C ASP A 301 38.05 -2.97 10.49
N VAL A 302 36.96 -2.25 10.20
CA VAL A 302 36.98 -0.89 9.65
C VAL A 302 36.47 0.09 10.70
N LYS A 303 37.34 0.96 11.21
CA LYS A 303 37.03 1.88 12.32
C LYS A 303 37.07 3.32 11.85
N LYS A 304 36.18 4.14 12.41
CA LYS A 304 36.23 5.60 12.23
C LYS A 304 37.55 6.16 12.77
N ASN A 305 38.11 7.14 12.08
CA ASN A 305 39.34 7.85 12.42
C ASN A 305 40.59 6.95 12.57
N ASP A 306 40.61 5.78 11.93
CA ASP A 306 41.75 4.87 11.92
C ASP A 306 42.10 4.46 10.48
N PRO A 307 42.87 5.29 9.74
CA PRO A 307 43.20 5.06 8.32
C PRO A 307 43.88 3.72 8.04
N ALA A 308 44.60 3.18 9.02
CA ALA A 308 45.26 1.88 8.91
C ALA A 308 44.24 0.71 8.90
N SER A 309 43.08 0.90 9.53
CA SER A 309 41.99 -0.10 9.55
C SER A 309 41.24 -0.22 8.22
N TRP A 310 41.33 0.78 7.35
CA TRP A 310 40.53 0.84 6.12
C TRP A 310 41.03 -0.05 4.98
N ALA A 311 42.10 -0.82 5.18
CA ALA A 311 42.76 -1.61 4.13
C ALA A 311 41.84 -2.59 3.36
N GLY A 312 40.67 -2.93 3.93
CA GLY A 312 39.64 -3.75 3.27
C GLY A 312 38.78 -3.00 2.24
N LEU A 313 38.65 -1.67 2.37
CA LEU A 313 37.85 -0.80 1.49
C LEU A 313 38.72 0.18 0.71
N VAL A 314 39.89 0.53 1.24
CA VAL A 314 40.79 1.56 0.73
C VAL A 314 42.15 0.94 0.43
N MET A 315 42.67 1.20 -0.77
CA MET A 315 44.08 0.98 -1.07
C MET A 315 44.82 2.31 -1.13
N TRP A 316 45.88 2.39 -0.34
CA TRP A 316 46.79 3.52 -0.28
C TRP A 316 47.90 3.40 -1.34
N ASP A 317 48.43 4.51 -1.80
CA ASP A 317 49.65 4.55 -2.61
C ASP A 317 50.93 4.48 -1.75
N GLU A 318 52.09 4.60 -2.40
CA GLU A 318 53.41 4.56 -1.74
C GLU A 318 53.95 5.98 -1.46
N SER A 319 53.11 7.02 -1.59
CA SER A 319 53.51 8.39 -1.31
C SER A 319 53.61 8.66 0.20
N ASN A 320 54.16 9.81 0.57
CA ASN A 320 54.28 10.24 1.96
C ASN A 320 53.96 11.74 2.06
N PRO A 321 52.79 12.14 2.59
CA PRO A 321 51.75 11.27 3.18
C PRO A 321 51.05 10.40 2.13
N LYS A 322 50.62 9.17 2.50
CA LYS A 322 49.94 8.24 1.59
C LYS A 322 48.57 8.78 1.17
N ARG A 323 48.26 8.63 -0.10
CA ARG A 323 46.97 9.02 -0.70
C ARG A 323 46.14 7.79 -1.04
N ILE A 324 44.82 7.92 -1.03
CA ILE A 324 43.88 6.89 -1.49
C ILE A 324 43.99 6.78 -3.01
N LYS A 325 44.43 5.61 -3.50
CA LYS A 325 44.51 5.31 -4.94
C LYS A 325 43.37 4.41 -5.42
N SER A 326 42.71 3.68 -4.53
CA SER A 326 41.55 2.87 -4.90
C SER A 326 40.57 2.72 -3.76
N LEU A 327 39.29 2.76 -4.12
CA LEU A 327 38.16 2.67 -3.22
C LEU A 327 37.25 1.52 -3.68
N ARG A 328 36.94 0.61 -2.74
CA ARG A 328 36.20 -0.65 -2.94
C ARG A 328 34.98 -0.69 -2.04
N LEU A 329 33.85 -0.34 -2.62
CA LEU A 329 32.53 -0.22 -2.00
C LEU A 329 31.51 -1.14 -2.67
N GLU A 330 31.96 -2.15 -3.41
CA GLU A 330 31.09 -3.08 -4.13
C GLU A 330 30.23 -3.94 -3.18
N GLY A 331 28.94 -4.09 -3.49
CA GLY A 331 28.04 -5.02 -2.79
C GLY A 331 27.72 -4.65 -1.34
N ARG A 332 27.70 -3.35 -0.99
CA ARG A 332 27.56 -2.87 0.40
C ARG A 332 26.16 -2.38 0.75
N SER A 333 25.22 -2.47 -0.19
CA SER A 333 23.85 -1.96 -0.05
C SER A 333 23.81 -0.46 0.27
N LEU A 334 24.80 0.31 -0.23
CA LEU A 334 24.79 1.77 -0.12
C LEU A 334 23.57 2.33 -0.87
N SER A 335 23.04 3.45 -0.43
CA SER A 335 21.87 4.09 -1.04
C SER A 335 21.99 5.59 -1.02
N GLY A 336 21.27 6.28 -1.91
CA GLY A 336 21.32 7.72 -2.01
C GLY A 336 22.64 8.19 -2.62
N ARG A 337 23.28 9.16 -1.98
CA ARG A 337 24.45 9.89 -2.50
C ARG A 337 25.77 9.24 -2.09
N LEU A 338 26.72 9.14 -3.01
CA LEU A 338 28.13 8.87 -2.72
C LEU A 338 29.01 10.03 -3.21
N ASP A 339 29.64 10.74 -2.28
CA ASP A 339 30.57 11.83 -2.60
C ASP A 339 32.02 11.36 -2.63
N VAL A 340 32.66 11.48 -3.79
CA VAL A 340 34.09 11.15 -3.97
C VAL A 340 34.95 12.37 -4.31
N SER A 341 34.39 13.58 -4.24
CA SER A 341 35.04 14.82 -4.68
C SER A 341 36.41 15.08 -4.04
N GLY A 342 36.57 14.71 -2.75
CA GLY A 342 37.83 14.88 -2.01
C GLY A 342 38.95 13.93 -2.42
N LEU A 343 38.65 12.83 -3.11
CA LEU A 343 39.61 11.74 -3.40
C LEU A 343 40.40 11.97 -4.70
N THR A 344 40.97 13.15 -4.89
CA THR A 344 41.58 13.59 -6.17
C THR A 344 42.73 12.73 -6.70
N ASN A 345 43.32 11.85 -5.88
CA ASN A 345 44.37 10.91 -6.29
C ASN A 345 43.86 9.51 -6.67
N LEU A 346 42.53 9.31 -6.65
CA LEU A 346 41.89 8.03 -6.93
C LEU A 346 42.18 7.57 -8.37
N ILE A 347 42.61 6.32 -8.50
CA ILE A 347 42.90 5.63 -9.78
C ILE A 347 41.79 4.62 -10.09
N ALA A 348 41.19 3.99 -9.08
CA ALA A 348 40.15 2.99 -9.30
C ALA A 348 39.01 3.10 -8.27
N LEU A 349 37.79 3.29 -8.76
CA LEU A 349 36.56 3.32 -7.98
C LEU A 349 35.70 2.09 -8.32
N TYR A 350 35.41 1.29 -7.31
CA TYR A 350 34.49 0.15 -7.36
C TYR A 350 33.32 0.44 -6.43
N CYS A 351 32.14 0.69 -6.98
CA CYS A 351 30.91 0.99 -6.24
C CYS A 351 29.71 0.24 -6.83
N GLU A 352 29.97 -0.81 -7.60
CA GLU A 352 28.94 -1.64 -8.22
C GLU A 352 28.09 -2.44 -7.20
N SER A 353 26.89 -2.85 -7.62
CA SER A 353 25.97 -3.66 -6.80
C SER A 353 25.55 -2.96 -5.50
N ASN A 354 25.09 -1.72 -5.62
CA ASN A 354 24.50 -0.93 -4.53
C ASN A 354 23.15 -0.36 -5.01
N ASN A 355 22.60 0.61 -4.28
CA ASN A 355 21.36 1.33 -4.59
C ASN A 355 21.62 2.84 -4.70
N LEU A 356 22.80 3.24 -5.19
CA LEU A 356 23.19 4.65 -5.29
C LEU A 356 22.30 5.38 -6.31
N GLU A 357 21.83 6.56 -5.94
CA GLU A 357 21.04 7.45 -6.78
C GLU A 357 21.94 8.53 -7.42
N THR A 358 22.98 8.97 -6.71
CA THR A 358 23.97 9.94 -7.24
C THR A 358 25.40 9.56 -6.92
N LEU A 359 26.32 9.93 -7.83
CA LEU A 359 27.77 9.77 -7.67
C LEU A 359 28.44 11.12 -7.91
N ASP A 360 28.77 11.81 -6.82
CA ASP A 360 29.17 13.20 -6.85
C ASP A 360 30.68 13.36 -6.90
N GLY A 361 31.15 14.40 -7.61
CA GLY A 361 32.56 14.78 -7.59
C GLY A 361 33.46 14.05 -8.58
N LEU A 362 32.90 13.26 -9.51
CA LEU A 362 33.66 12.58 -10.57
C LEU A 362 34.56 13.55 -11.35
N GLY A 363 34.08 14.76 -11.66
CA GLY A 363 34.83 15.77 -12.40
C GLY A 363 36.20 16.14 -11.79
N SER A 364 36.38 15.93 -10.48
CA SER A 364 37.64 16.19 -9.75
C SER A 364 38.65 15.04 -9.86
N LEU A 365 38.24 13.86 -10.32
CA LEU A 365 39.04 12.63 -10.30
C LEU A 365 39.86 12.45 -11.59
N THR A 366 40.64 13.45 -12.00
CA THR A 366 41.33 13.45 -13.30
C THR A 366 42.37 12.33 -13.49
N LYS A 367 42.71 11.60 -12.42
CA LYS A 367 43.62 10.43 -12.45
C LYS A 367 42.90 9.09 -12.51
N LEU A 368 41.56 9.09 -12.46
CA LEU A 368 40.77 7.87 -12.46
C LEU A 368 40.97 7.11 -13.77
N ASP A 369 41.37 5.85 -13.63
CA ASP A 369 41.63 4.89 -14.71
C ASP A 369 40.49 3.89 -14.84
N ILE A 370 39.89 3.50 -13.70
CA ILE A 370 38.83 2.49 -13.62
C ILE A 370 37.64 3.07 -12.85
N LEU A 371 36.46 3.08 -13.49
CA LEU A 371 35.18 3.37 -12.86
C LEU A 371 34.24 2.18 -13.04
N LYS A 372 33.87 1.54 -11.93
CA LYS A 372 32.81 0.53 -11.86
C LYS A 372 31.68 1.00 -10.98
N CYS A 373 30.52 1.27 -11.57
CA CYS A 373 29.31 1.73 -10.89
C CYS A 373 28.05 0.96 -11.35
N SER A 374 28.24 -0.21 -11.95
CA SER A 374 27.21 -1.14 -12.42
C SER A 374 26.18 -1.49 -11.33
N TRP A 375 24.94 -1.79 -11.69
CA TRP A 375 23.89 -2.23 -10.75
C TRP A 375 23.67 -1.21 -9.62
N ASN A 376 23.22 -0.03 -10.00
CA ASN A 376 22.82 1.08 -9.12
C ASN A 376 21.57 1.76 -9.72
N ASN A 377 21.15 2.90 -9.17
CA ASN A 377 20.01 3.70 -9.64
C ASN A 377 20.46 5.05 -10.22
N LEU A 378 21.69 5.16 -10.74
CA LEU A 378 22.26 6.43 -11.19
C LEU A 378 21.53 6.95 -12.43
N GLU A 379 21.15 8.23 -12.43
CA GLU A 379 20.52 8.92 -13.57
C GLU A 379 21.54 9.69 -14.43
N THR A 380 22.64 10.13 -13.82
CA THR A 380 23.73 10.85 -14.51
C THR A 380 25.12 10.42 -14.01
N LEU A 381 26.15 10.76 -14.80
CA LEU A 381 27.56 10.66 -14.42
C LEU A 381 28.25 12.02 -14.61
N ASP A 382 27.86 12.99 -13.79
CA ASP A 382 28.28 14.38 -13.95
C ASP A 382 29.80 14.56 -13.81
N GLY A 383 30.40 15.23 -14.79
CA GLY A 383 31.86 15.42 -14.85
C GLY A 383 32.64 14.27 -15.49
N LEU A 384 31.96 13.28 -16.09
CA LEU A 384 32.59 12.18 -16.85
C LEU A 384 33.65 12.68 -17.85
N GLY A 385 33.37 13.77 -18.57
CA GLY A 385 34.30 14.34 -19.56
C GLY A 385 35.67 14.78 -19.01
N SER A 386 35.80 15.01 -17.71
CA SER A 386 37.06 15.37 -17.05
C SER A 386 37.99 14.17 -16.81
N LEU A 387 37.46 12.94 -16.89
CA LEU A 387 38.16 11.69 -16.60
C LEU A 387 39.09 11.23 -17.75
N THR A 388 39.89 12.13 -18.32
CA THR A 388 40.72 11.86 -19.52
C THR A 388 41.79 10.77 -19.36
N ALA A 389 42.00 10.26 -18.14
CA ALA A 389 42.85 9.11 -17.84
C ALA A 389 42.11 7.76 -17.92
N LEU A 390 40.77 7.75 -17.94
CA LEU A 390 39.93 6.57 -17.83
C LEU A 390 40.17 5.59 -18.99
N THR A 391 40.45 4.32 -18.65
CA THR A 391 40.55 3.22 -19.62
C THR A 391 39.39 2.23 -19.51
N LEU A 392 38.68 2.20 -18.38
CA LEU A 392 37.53 1.33 -18.16
C LEU A 392 36.36 2.10 -17.53
N LEU A 393 35.22 2.08 -18.22
CA LEU A 393 33.92 2.55 -17.72
C LEU A 393 32.92 1.39 -17.74
N ASP A 394 32.48 0.96 -16.56
CA ASP A 394 31.51 -0.11 -16.35
C ASP A 394 30.33 0.45 -15.56
N CYS A 395 29.26 0.79 -16.27
CA CYS A 395 28.04 1.43 -15.75
C CYS A 395 26.72 0.76 -16.20
N PRO A 396 26.65 -0.57 -16.46
CA PRO A 396 25.41 -1.21 -16.85
C PRO A 396 24.39 -1.27 -15.72
N GLU A 397 23.12 -1.47 -16.06
CA GLU A 397 22.01 -1.63 -15.12
C GLU A 397 21.92 -0.43 -14.17
N ASN A 398 21.69 0.74 -14.76
CA ASN A 398 21.42 2.03 -14.12
C ASN A 398 20.27 2.73 -14.87
N ASN A 399 19.98 3.98 -14.52
CA ASN A 399 18.92 4.79 -15.14
C ASN A 399 19.51 5.92 -16.03
N LEU A 400 20.73 5.75 -16.56
CA LEU A 400 21.42 6.81 -17.28
C LEU A 400 20.70 7.18 -18.58
N GLU A 401 20.37 8.46 -18.76
CA GLU A 401 19.75 8.96 -20.00
C GLU A 401 20.79 9.46 -21.02
N THR A 402 21.95 9.92 -20.53
CA THR A 402 23.07 10.39 -21.34
C THR A 402 24.41 9.92 -20.77
N LEU A 403 25.47 9.99 -21.59
CA LEU A 403 26.86 9.85 -21.18
C LEU A 403 27.64 11.09 -21.63
N ASP A 404 27.30 12.23 -21.06
CA ASP A 404 27.85 13.51 -21.50
C ASP A 404 29.36 13.60 -21.23
N GLY A 405 30.09 14.12 -22.24
CA GLY A 405 31.54 14.22 -22.20
C GLY A 405 32.30 12.93 -22.56
N LEU A 406 31.62 11.81 -22.86
CA LEU A 406 32.23 10.55 -23.27
C LEU A 406 33.26 10.71 -24.40
N GLY A 407 32.99 11.57 -25.38
CA GLY A 407 33.90 11.84 -26.52
C GLY A 407 35.30 12.37 -26.13
N SER A 408 35.46 12.89 -24.92
CA SER A 408 36.76 13.34 -24.39
C SER A 408 37.65 12.17 -23.90
N LEU A 409 37.06 10.99 -23.68
CA LEU A 409 37.72 9.81 -23.08
C LEU A 409 38.50 9.01 -24.12
N THR A 410 39.40 9.66 -24.85
CA THR A 410 40.16 9.06 -25.97
C THR A 410 41.05 7.87 -25.60
N LYS A 411 41.31 7.65 -24.29
CA LYS A 411 42.06 6.49 -23.77
C LYS A 411 41.17 5.31 -23.37
N LEU A 412 39.84 5.44 -23.47
CA LEU A 412 38.90 4.40 -23.08
C LEU A 412 39.10 3.14 -23.93
N ILE A 413 39.33 2.02 -23.28
CA ILE A 413 39.54 0.70 -23.89
C ILE A 413 38.27 -0.14 -23.74
N GLU A 414 37.61 -0.05 -22.59
CA GLU A 414 36.42 -0.83 -22.26
C GLU A 414 35.28 0.10 -21.85
N LEU A 415 34.16 0.01 -22.58
CA LEU A 415 32.91 0.69 -22.27
C LEU A 415 31.81 -0.33 -22.14
N ASN A 416 31.26 -0.47 -20.93
CA ASN A 416 30.01 -1.18 -20.72
C ASN A 416 28.95 -0.19 -20.18
N CYS A 417 27.93 0.04 -20.98
CA CYS A 417 26.80 0.92 -20.65
C CYS A 417 25.45 0.23 -20.90
N SER A 418 25.42 -1.11 -20.89
CA SER A 418 24.22 -1.86 -21.21
C SER A 418 23.11 -1.72 -20.16
N GLY A 419 21.85 -1.79 -20.57
CA GLY A 419 20.73 -1.73 -19.62
C GLY A 419 20.63 -0.37 -18.93
N ASN A 420 20.52 0.69 -19.73
CA ASN A 420 20.29 2.06 -19.28
C ASN A 420 19.12 2.68 -20.09
N GLN A 421 18.91 3.99 -19.94
CA GLN A 421 17.92 4.77 -20.69
C GLN A 421 18.57 5.66 -21.76
N LEU A 422 19.75 5.28 -22.26
CA LEU A 422 20.53 6.14 -23.17
C LEU A 422 19.77 6.40 -24.46
N THR A 423 19.43 7.67 -24.70
CA THR A 423 18.75 8.09 -25.93
C THR A 423 19.73 8.42 -27.04
N ALA A 424 20.98 8.74 -26.70
CA ALA A 424 22.04 8.98 -27.67
C ALA A 424 23.37 8.40 -27.20
N LEU A 425 24.16 7.87 -28.14
CA LEU A 425 25.52 7.41 -27.86
C LEU A 425 26.42 7.63 -29.09
N ASP A 426 27.48 8.42 -28.92
CA ASP A 426 28.52 8.62 -29.95
C ASP A 426 29.87 8.11 -29.44
N VAL A 427 30.33 6.99 -30.00
CA VAL A 427 31.63 6.39 -29.69
C VAL A 427 32.67 6.59 -30.81
N SER A 428 32.38 7.43 -31.82
CA SER A 428 33.28 7.67 -32.95
C SER A 428 34.61 8.34 -32.57
N GLY A 429 34.66 9.04 -31.43
CA GLY A 429 35.88 9.62 -30.87
C GLY A 429 36.75 8.64 -30.08
N LEU A 430 36.25 7.43 -29.80
CA LEU A 430 36.90 6.46 -28.90
C LEU A 430 37.78 5.48 -29.68
N SER A 431 38.89 5.97 -30.23
CA SER A 431 39.77 5.17 -31.09
C SER A 431 40.46 3.97 -30.41
N SER A 432 40.52 3.97 -29.07
CA SER A 432 41.17 2.93 -28.26
C SER A 432 40.22 1.80 -27.82
N LEU A 433 38.93 1.90 -28.15
CA LEU A 433 37.91 0.96 -27.71
C LEU A 433 38.14 -0.45 -28.28
N ASP A 434 38.14 -1.46 -27.41
CA ASP A 434 38.24 -2.88 -27.77
C ASP A 434 36.85 -3.48 -27.94
N ASP A 435 36.59 -3.99 -29.15
CA ASP A 435 35.30 -4.55 -29.55
C ASP A 435 34.90 -5.79 -28.75
N ARG A 436 35.86 -6.46 -28.10
CA ARG A 436 35.62 -7.72 -27.37
C ARG A 436 35.11 -7.51 -25.96
N PHE A 437 35.32 -6.32 -25.40
CA PHE A 437 34.99 -6.00 -24.00
C PHE A 437 33.94 -4.90 -23.88
N SER A 438 33.56 -4.27 -25.00
CA SER A 438 32.59 -3.18 -24.99
C SER A 438 31.17 -3.63 -25.30
N SER A 439 30.20 -3.06 -24.59
CA SER A 439 28.77 -3.33 -24.76
C SER A 439 27.92 -2.08 -24.52
N CYS A 440 26.88 -1.92 -25.33
CA CYS A 440 25.90 -0.83 -25.23
C CYS A 440 24.46 -1.31 -25.45
N GLU A 441 24.24 -2.62 -25.31
CA GLU A 441 22.92 -3.24 -25.53
C GLU A 441 21.88 -2.82 -24.49
N ASN A 442 20.62 -3.10 -24.77
CA ASN A 442 19.47 -2.74 -23.96
C ASN A 442 19.40 -1.23 -23.64
N ASN A 443 19.41 -0.40 -24.69
CA ASN A 443 19.23 1.05 -24.58
C ASN A 443 18.26 1.58 -25.66
N PRO A 444 17.44 2.61 -25.37
CA PRO A 444 16.46 3.19 -26.28
C PRO A 444 17.07 4.26 -27.22
N PHE A 445 18.16 3.95 -27.93
CA PHE A 445 18.87 4.92 -28.76
C PHE A 445 17.96 5.55 -29.83
N ALA A 446 17.70 6.85 -29.71
CA ALA A 446 17.24 7.71 -30.80
C ALA A 446 18.37 7.96 -31.82
N SER A 447 19.62 8.04 -31.35
CA SER A 447 20.80 8.12 -32.21
C SER A 447 21.96 7.29 -31.66
N PHE A 448 22.59 6.49 -32.51
CA PHE A 448 23.80 5.77 -32.13
C PHE A 448 24.85 5.90 -33.23
N LYS A 449 26.07 6.27 -32.85
CA LYS A 449 27.19 6.44 -33.78
C LYS A 449 28.36 5.57 -33.35
N THR A 450 28.74 4.65 -34.23
CA THR A 450 29.78 3.64 -33.99
C THR A 450 31.19 4.24 -34.04
N LYS A 451 32.18 3.47 -33.59
CA LYS A 451 33.59 3.87 -33.60
C LYS A 451 34.12 4.22 -35.00
N ASP A 452 33.58 3.56 -36.03
CA ASP A 452 33.91 3.79 -37.44
C ASP A 452 33.02 4.86 -38.11
N GLY A 453 32.20 5.57 -37.31
CA GLY A 453 31.45 6.74 -37.73
C GLY A 453 30.12 6.45 -38.45
N LYS A 454 29.66 5.19 -38.44
CA LYS A 454 28.36 4.79 -38.98
C LYS A 454 27.27 5.18 -38.00
N THR A 455 26.07 5.49 -38.49
CA THR A 455 25.03 6.11 -37.66
C THR A 455 23.70 5.40 -37.80
N LEU A 456 23.11 5.04 -36.69
CA LEU A 456 21.70 4.72 -36.55
C LEU A 456 20.93 5.98 -36.13
N THR A 457 19.80 6.21 -36.80
CA THR A 457 18.77 7.15 -36.36
C THR A 457 17.45 6.40 -36.23
N VAL A 458 16.80 6.52 -35.08
CA VAL A 458 15.46 6.00 -34.85
C VAL A 458 14.47 7.15 -34.91
N ASN A 459 13.62 7.14 -35.92
CA ASN A 459 12.50 8.07 -36.01
C ASN A 459 11.38 7.57 -35.10
N GLN A 460 11.39 7.99 -33.83
CA GLN A 460 10.39 7.59 -32.85
C GLN A 460 8.98 7.97 -33.33
N THR A 461 8.00 7.10 -33.07
CA THR A 461 6.58 7.36 -33.33
C THR A 461 5.81 7.22 -32.03
N THR A 462 4.68 7.92 -31.91
CA THR A 462 3.85 7.85 -30.71
C THR A 462 3.38 6.41 -30.45
N GLY A 463 3.45 5.96 -29.20
CA GLY A 463 2.90 4.67 -28.76
C GLY A 463 3.90 3.53 -28.62
N GLY A 464 5.20 3.82 -28.67
CA GLY A 464 6.23 2.85 -28.33
C GLY A 464 7.64 3.37 -28.59
N THR A 465 8.61 2.63 -28.07
CA THR A 465 10.03 2.97 -28.14
C THR A 465 10.79 1.83 -28.82
N VAL A 466 11.73 2.16 -29.71
CA VAL A 466 12.66 1.16 -30.26
C VAL A 466 13.89 1.05 -29.37
N TRP A 467 14.15 -0.17 -28.90
CA TRP A 467 15.30 -0.52 -28.08
C TRP A 467 16.34 -1.23 -28.93
N THR A 468 17.61 -0.88 -28.72
CA THR A 468 18.74 -1.68 -29.19
C THR A 468 18.95 -2.80 -28.19
N THR A 469 18.65 -4.04 -28.54
CA THR A 469 18.71 -5.20 -27.62
C THR A 469 20.01 -5.98 -27.73
N ALA A 470 20.78 -5.76 -28.79
CA ALA A 470 22.15 -6.25 -28.93
C ALA A 470 22.92 -5.39 -29.93
N PHE A 471 24.21 -5.22 -29.71
CA PHE A 471 25.13 -4.62 -30.68
C PHE A 471 26.51 -5.30 -30.58
N ASP A 472 27.01 -5.82 -31.70
CA ASP A 472 28.34 -6.40 -31.80
C ASP A 472 29.31 -5.39 -32.43
N PHE A 473 30.23 -4.86 -31.64
CA PHE A 473 31.23 -3.88 -32.08
C PHE A 473 32.20 -4.40 -33.16
N SER A 474 32.35 -5.73 -33.30
CA SER A 474 33.27 -6.32 -34.27
C SER A 474 32.66 -6.48 -35.67
N SER A 475 31.35 -6.74 -35.73
CA SER A 475 30.62 -6.96 -36.99
C SER A 475 29.69 -5.81 -37.35
N ASN A 476 29.44 -4.90 -36.41
CA ASN A 476 28.36 -3.90 -36.44
C ASN A 476 26.96 -4.51 -36.63
N GLU A 477 26.78 -5.80 -36.31
CA GLU A 477 25.45 -6.39 -36.27
C GLU A 477 24.67 -5.75 -35.10
N ILE A 478 23.50 -5.21 -35.42
CA ILE A 478 22.60 -4.59 -34.45
C ILE A 478 21.26 -5.33 -34.43
N LYS A 479 20.71 -5.50 -33.22
CA LYS A 479 19.38 -6.04 -33.01
C LYS A 479 18.52 -5.00 -32.33
N LEU A 480 17.34 -4.78 -32.91
CA LEU A 480 16.35 -3.83 -32.45
C LEU A 480 15.07 -4.56 -32.03
N GLU A 481 14.39 -4.01 -31.02
CA GLU A 481 13.05 -4.41 -30.60
C GLU A 481 12.18 -3.17 -30.44
N ALA A 482 11.08 -3.11 -31.18
CA ALA A 482 10.03 -2.13 -30.98
C ALA A 482 9.15 -2.56 -29.79
N LYS A 483 9.24 -1.84 -28.68
CA LYS A 483 8.46 -2.09 -27.46
C LYS A 483 7.29 -1.10 -27.40
N PRO A 484 6.03 -1.55 -27.57
CA PRO A 484 4.87 -0.67 -27.49
C PRO A 484 4.67 -0.13 -26.07
N ASP A 485 4.18 1.11 -25.96
CA ASP A 485 3.77 1.69 -24.69
C ASP A 485 2.44 1.07 -24.21
N THR A 486 2.07 1.34 -22.96
CA THR A 486 0.77 0.92 -22.41
C THR A 486 -0.38 1.42 -23.29
N GLY A 487 -1.28 0.52 -23.68
CA GLY A 487 -2.40 0.85 -24.57
C GLY A 487 -2.09 0.82 -26.07
N TYR A 488 -0.86 0.47 -26.45
CA TYR A 488 -0.45 0.32 -27.85
C TYR A 488 0.01 -1.10 -28.17
N SER A 489 -0.02 -1.45 -29.45
CA SER A 489 0.59 -2.65 -29.99
C SER A 489 1.45 -2.31 -31.20
N PHE A 490 2.48 -3.13 -31.43
CA PHE A 490 3.32 -3.00 -32.60
C PHE A 490 2.50 -3.32 -33.86
N LYS A 491 2.50 -2.41 -34.82
CA LYS A 491 1.83 -2.59 -36.11
C LYS A 491 2.79 -3.18 -37.13
N GLU A 492 3.88 -2.47 -37.41
CA GLU A 492 4.85 -2.81 -38.45
C GLU A 492 6.12 -1.96 -38.33
N TRP A 493 7.21 -2.41 -38.95
CA TRP A 493 8.37 -1.57 -39.22
C TRP A 493 8.11 -0.75 -40.49
N LYS A 494 7.93 0.56 -40.37
CA LYS A 494 7.73 1.48 -41.51
C LYS A 494 9.00 1.67 -42.34
N THR A 495 10.16 1.64 -41.69
CA THR A 495 11.45 1.84 -42.36
C THR A 495 12.49 0.93 -41.71
N LEU A 496 13.13 0.11 -42.54
CA LEU A 496 14.28 -0.74 -42.24
C LEU A 496 15.21 -0.76 -43.45
N PRO A 497 16.51 -1.04 -43.28
CA PRO A 497 17.42 -1.23 -44.41
C PRO A 497 17.11 -2.53 -45.16
N ASP A 498 17.54 -2.61 -46.42
CA ASP A 498 17.23 -3.73 -47.33
C ASP A 498 17.77 -5.10 -46.84
N ASP A 499 18.87 -5.10 -46.09
CA ASP A 499 19.51 -6.29 -45.51
C ASP A 499 18.88 -6.71 -44.16
N ALA A 500 17.88 -5.97 -43.67
CA ALA A 500 17.23 -6.28 -42.41
C ALA A 500 16.42 -7.57 -42.43
N THR A 501 16.48 -8.28 -41.30
CA THR A 501 15.73 -9.50 -41.03
C THR A 501 14.70 -9.27 -39.92
N PRO A 502 13.49 -8.78 -40.25
CA PRO A 502 12.44 -8.56 -39.26
C PRO A 502 11.77 -9.87 -38.81
N SER A 503 11.44 -9.96 -37.53
CA SER A 503 10.65 -11.04 -36.93
C SER A 503 9.68 -10.44 -35.91
N GLY A 504 8.45 -10.19 -36.34
CA GLY A 504 7.47 -9.47 -35.52
C GLY A 504 7.94 -8.05 -35.19
N ASN A 505 7.99 -7.73 -33.90
CA ASN A 505 8.46 -6.44 -33.39
C ASN A 505 9.99 -6.35 -33.27
N THR A 506 10.74 -7.36 -33.71
CA THR A 506 12.21 -7.34 -33.70
C THR A 506 12.78 -7.21 -35.12
N ALA A 507 13.98 -6.67 -35.25
CA ALA A 507 14.73 -6.60 -36.50
C ALA A 507 16.24 -6.71 -36.26
N SER A 508 16.97 -7.37 -37.16
CA SER A 508 18.44 -7.45 -37.11
C SER A 508 19.06 -7.12 -38.47
N PHE A 509 20.15 -6.35 -38.49
CA PHE A 509 20.88 -5.95 -39.71
C PHE A 509 22.32 -5.54 -39.39
N ILE A 510 23.14 -5.34 -40.42
CA ILE A 510 24.50 -4.81 -40.26
C ILE A 510 24.46 -3.30 -40.43
N LEU A 511 24.91 -2.55 -39.41
CA LEU A 511 25.06 -1.10 -39.52
C LEU A 511 26.30 -0.80 -40.36
N ASP A 512 26.10 -0.56 -41.67
CA ASP A 512 27.16 -0.41 -42.67
C ASP A 512 27.42 1.05 -43.10
N ASN A 513 26.45 1.94 -42.94
CA ASN A 513 26.50 3.36 -43.30
C ASN A 513 25.61 4.21 -42.35
N ARG A 514 24.86 5.17 -42.92
CA ARG A 514 23.80 5.89 -42.21
C ARG A 514 22.49 5.15 -42.43
N VAL A 515 21.92 4.61 -41.35
CA VAL A 515 20.66 3.86 -41.35
C VAL A 515 19.63 4.62 -40.54
N THR A 516 18.43 4.76 -41.10
CA THR A 516 17.26 5.28 -40.38
C THR A 516 16.24 4.17 -40.25
N VAL A 517 15.71 3.99 -39.04
CA VAL A 517 14.65 3.01 -38.77
C VAL A 517 13.42 3.71 -38.21
N GLN A 518 12.25 3.11 -38.45
CA GLN A 518 11.00 3.60 -37.91
C GLN A 518 10.05 2.43 -37.63
N ALA A 519 9.63 2.28 -36.38
CA ALA A 519 8.51 1.42 -35.99
C ALA A 519 7.20 2.21 -36.03
N ALA A 520 6.08 1.52 -36.24
CA ALA A 520 4.75 2.08 -36.08
C ALA A 520 3.95 1.28 -35.06
N PHE A 521 3.23 2.00 -34.23
CA PHE A 521 2.35 1.47 -33.18
C PHE A 521 0.90 1.87 -33.45
N ILE A 522 -0.04 1.08 -32.94
CA ILE A 522 -1.49 1.33 -33.02
C ILE A 522 -2.12 1.19 -31.64
N LYS A 523 -3.12 2.01 -31.33
CA LYS A 523 -3.86 1.87 -30.07
C LYS A 523 -4.61 0.53 -30.04
N VAL A 524 -4.63 -0.10 -28.88
CA VAL A 524 -5.26 -1.42 -28.67
C VAL A 524 -6.77 -1.24 -28.43
N ALA A 525 -7.58 -2.01 -29.14
CA ALA A 525 -8.99 -2.19 -28.84
C ALA A 525 -9.18 -3.48 -28.01
N ALA A 526 -9.43 -3.35 -26.71
CA ALA A 526 -9.66 -4.50 -25.82
C ALA A 526 -10.56 -4.13 -24.64
N LEU A 527 -11.20 -5.13 -24.05
CA LEU A 527 -11.89 -5.03 -22.76
C LEU A 527 -10.91 -5.31 -21.61
N SER A 528 -11.09 -4.64 -20.46
CA SER A 528 -10.44 -4.98 -19.19
C SER A 528 -11.36 -5.82 -18.29
N ASP A 529 -12.67 -5.78 -18.53
CA ASP A 529 -13.65 -6.60 -17.84
C ASP A 529 -14.79 -6.99 -18.79
N LEU A 530 -15.32 -8.20 -18.58
CA LEU A 530 -16.58 -8.67 -19.13
C LEU A 530 -17.23 -9.56 -18.07
N SER A 531 -18.44 -9.21 -17.65
CA SER A 531 -19.13 -9.89 -16.56
C SER A 531 -20.63 -10.00 -16.82
N LEU A 532 -21.26 -11.00 -16.19
CA LEU A 532 -22.68 -11.28 -16.29
C LEU A 532 -23.33 -11.18 -14.91
N SER A 533 -24.54 -10.61 -14.84
CA SER A 533 -25.29 -10.57 -13.57
C SER A 533 -25.81 -11.94 -13.11
N ALA A 534 -25.80 -12.95 -13.98
CA ALA A 534 -26.11 -14.33 -13.67
C ALA A 534 -25.50 -15.29 -14.71
N GLY A 535 -25.00 -16.43 -14.23
CA GLY A 535 -24.25 -17.40 -15.02
C GLY A 535 -22.76 -17.07 -15.07
N THR A 536 -21.94 -18.10 -15.25
CA THR A 536 -20.48 -17.96 -15.30
C THR A 536 -20.02 -17.95 -16.74
N LEU A 537 -19.16 -16.99 -17.12
CA LEU A 537 -18.50 -16.99 -18.41
C LEU A 537 -17.58 -18.21 -18.52
N THR A 538 -17.56 -18.84 -19.69
CA THR A 538 -16.70 -19.96 -20.00
C THR A 538 -16.12 -19.75 -21.39
N PRO A 539 -14.79 -19.63 -21.53
CA PRO A 539 -13.79 -19.60 -20.44
C PRO A 539 -13.94 -18.38 -19.51
N ASP A 540 -13.24 -18.38 -18.38
CA ASP A 540 -13.09 -17.18 -17.54
C ASP A 540 -12.58 -16.01 -18.42
N PHE A 541 -12.97 -14.78 -18.07
CA PHE A 541 -12.66 -13.62 -18.91
C PHE A 541 -11.14 -13.45 -19.09
N ASP A 542 -10.70 -13.44 -20.34
CA ASP A 542 -9.36 -13.11 -20.78
C ASP A 542 -9.48 -12.14 -21.96
N PRO A 543 -8.88 -10.94 -21.90
CA PRO A 543 -9.01 -9.94 -22.96
C PRO A 543 -8.56 -10.43 -24.34
N ALA A 544 -7.75 -11.47 -24.43
CA ALA A 544 -7.33 -12.12 -25.67
C ALA A 544 -8.43 -12.98 -26.31
N ILE A 545 -9.34 -13.55 -25.52
CA ILE A 545 -10.43 -14.41 -25.97
C ILE A 545 -11.64 -13.57 -26.37
N THR A 546 -12.21 -13.86 -27.54
CA THR A 546 -13.33 -13.12 -28.13
C THR A 546 -14.65 -13.87 -28.10
N ASP A 547 -14.66 -15.17 -27.79
CA ASP A 547 -15.86 -15.99 -27.75
C ASP A 547 -16.08 -16.56 -26.36
N TYR A 548 -17.26 -16.29 -25.80
CA TYR A 548 -17.66 -16.74 -24.47
C TYR A 548 -19.00 -17.44 -24.50
N THR A 549 -19.17 -18.38 -23.59
CA THR A 549 -20.44 -19.05 -23.33
C THR A 549 -20.81 -18.93 -21.85
N ALA A 550 -22.10 -18.95 -21.54
CA ALA A 550 -22.58 -19.05 -20.16
C ALA A 550 -23.89 -19.86 -20.14
N SER A 551 -24.19 -20.48 -19.00
CA SER A 551 -25.47 -21.16 -18.78
C SER A 551 -26.18 -20.60 -17.57
N VAL A 552 -27.49 -20.39 -17.69
CA VAL A 552 -28.34 -19.88 -16.61
C VAL A 552 -29.55 -20.79 -16.39
N SER A 553 -30.10 -20.73 -15.17
CA SER A 553 -31.29 -21.49 -14.80
C SER A 553 -32.52 -21.05 -15.59
N TYR A 554 -33.54 -21.91 -15.63
CA TYR A 554 -34.82 -21.57 -16.26
C TYR A 554 -35.46 -20.31 -15.68
N ASP A 555 -35.32 -20.04 -14.38
CA ASP A 555 -35.95 -18.90 -13.70
C ASP A 555 -35.28 -17.56 -14.04
N THR A 556 -34.09 -17.58 -14.65
CA THR A 556 -33.37 -16.39 -15.10
C THR A 556 -33.92 -15.92 -16.45
N SER A 557 -34.86 -14.97 -16.43
CA SER A 557 -35.47 -14.43 -17.65
C SER A 557 -34.68 -13.28 -18.31
N SER A 558 -33.70 -12.72 -17.62
CA SER A 558 -32.85 -11.63 -18.11
C SER A 558 -31.47 -11.67 -17.47
N VAL A 559 -30.46 -11.19 -18.18
CA VAL A 559 -29.08 -11.03 -17.69
C VAL A 559 -28.58 -9.64 -18.06
N THR A 560 -27.86 -8.99 -17.15
CA THR A 560 -27.11 -7.76 -17.46
C THR A 560 -25.70 -8.15 -17.85
N ILE A 561 -25.28 -7.70 -19.02
CA ILE A 561 -23.93 -7.90 -19.54
C ILE A 561 -23.17 -6.60 -19.28
N SER A 562 -22.13 -6.65 -18.45
CA SER A 562 -21.29 -5.49 -18.14
C SER A 562 -19.93 -5.68 -18.80
N ALA A 563 -19.40 -4.63 -19.41
CA ALA A 563 -18.09 -4.67 -20.05
C ALA A 563 -17.39 -3.33 -19.85
N THR A 564 -16.07 -3.38 -19.63
CA THR A 564 -15.25 -2.18 -19.39
C THR A 564 -14.12 -2.14 -20.42
N PRO A 565 -13.89 -1.02 -21.14
CA PRO A 565 -12.80 -0.94 -22.08
C PRO A 565 -11.48 -0.84 -21.30
N ALA A 566 -10.43 -1.52 -21.79
CA ALA A 566 -9.12 -1.52 -21.14
C ALA A 566 -8.40 -0.17 -21.26
N TYR A 567 -8.72 0.58 -22.31
CA TYR A 567 -8.09 1.86 -22.64
C TYR A 567 -9.16 2.86 -23.10
N SER A 568 -8.80 4.13 -23.21
CA SER A 568 -9.67 5.13 -23.83
C SER A 568 -10.10 4.64 -25.23
N GLY A 569 -11.40 4.49 -25.43
CA GLY A 569 -11.96 3.87 -26.63
C GLY A 569 -13.48 3.90 -26.63
N GLU A 570 -14.06 3.79 -27.82
CA GLU A 570 -15.51 3.73 -27.99
C GLU A 570 -15.97 2.28 -27.81
N MET A 571 -16.95 2.06 -26.94
CA MET A 571 -17.62 0.77 -26.78
C MET A 571 -19.05 0.87 -27.29
N SER A 572 -19.50 -0.15 -28.02
CA SER A 572 -20.88 -0.28 -28.48
C SER A 572 -21.32 -1.75 -28.46
N GLY A 573 -22.63 -1.98 -28.53
CA GLY A 573 -23.21 -3.33 -28.53
C GLY A 573 -24.04 -3.65 -27.30
N ASP A 574 -24.10 -4.92 -26.92
CA ASP A 574 -25.00 -5.47 -25.91
C ASP A 574 -24.46 -5.38 -24.48
N THR A 575 -24.33 -4.17 -23.93
CA THR A 575 -23.71 -3.90 -22.60
C THR A 575 -24.71 -3.48 -21.52
N ASP A 576 -25.94 -3.99 -21.62
CA ASP A 576 -27.06 -3.66 -20.72
C ASP A 576 -27.82 -4.94 -20.32
N THR A 577 -28.94 -4.77 -19.61
CA THR A 577 -29.90 -5.85 -19.35
C THR A 577 -30.54 -6.37 -20.64
N LYS A 578 -30.46 -7.68 -20.86
CA LYS A 578 -31.02 -8.39 -22.02
C LYS A 578 -31.98 -9.47 -21.56
N ASP A 579 -33.15 -9.52 -22.20
CA ASP A 579 -34.12 -10.59 -21.99
C ASP A 579 -33.63 -11.89 -22.66
N LEU A 580 -33.89 -13.02 -22.02
CA LEU A 580 -33.48 -14.35 -22.45
C LEU A 580 -34.68 -15.20 -22.88
N VAL A 581 -34.58 -15.80 -24.07
CA VAL A 581 -35.45 -16.92 -24.45
C VAL A 581 -34.82 -18.23 -23.99
N VAL A 582 -35.65 -19.27 -23.80
CA VAL A 582 -35.17 -20.63 -23.49
C VAL A 582 -34.30 -21.12 -24.66
N GLY A 583 -33.15 -21.72 -24.35
CA GLY A 583 -32.13 -22.07 -25.32
C GLY A 583 -31.02 -21.01 -25.45
N PRO A 584 -30.21 -21.05 -26.52
CA PRO A 584 -29.07 -20.15 -26.70
C PRO A 584 -29.50 -18.73 -27.14
N ASN A 585 -28.89 -17.72 -26.53
CA ASN A 585 -29.03 -16.29 -26.84
C ASN A 585 -27.63 -15.73 -27.16
N THR A 586 -27.46 -14.98 -28.24
CA THR A 586 -26.14 -14.47 -28.67
C THR A 586 -26.11 -12.95 -28.60
N PHE A 587 -25.06 -12.43 -27.97
CA PHE A 587 -24.83 -11.00 -27.75
C PHE A 587 -23.44 -10.61 -28.26
N LYS A 588 -23.31 -9.38 -28.77
CA LYS A 588 -22.05 -8.88 -29.32
C LYS A 588 -21.67 -7.54 -28.71
N ILE A 589 -20.40 -7.40 -28.36
CA ILE A 589 -19.80 -6.20 -27.79
C ILE A 589 -18.62 -5.82 -28.67
N THR A 590 -18.61 -4.59 -29.17
CA THR A 590 -17.55 -4.09 -30.03
C THR A 590 -16.81 -2.98 -29.31
N VAL A 591 -15.49 -3.14 -29.19
CA VAL A 591 -14.57 -2.12 -28.71
C VAL A 591 -13.81 -1.56 -29.89
N THR A 592 -13.75 -0.25 -30.00
CA THR A 592 -12.96 0.48 -30.99
C THR A 592 -11.93 1.32 -30.25
N SER A 593 -10.68 1.26 -30.69
CA SER A 593 -9.61 2.10 -30.13
C SER A 593 -9.94 3.58 -30.32
N GLU A 594 -9.40 4.46 -29.47
CA GLU A 594 -9.63 5.92 -29.54
C GLU A 594 -9.32 6.51 -30.93
N ASP A 595 -8.27 6.02 -31.59
CA ASP A 595 -7.84 6.45 -32.92
C ASP A 595 -8.64 5.81 -34.07
N LYS A 596 -9.60 4.94 -33.74
CA LYS A 596 -10.47 4.20 -34.66
C LYS A 596 -9.76 3.29 -35.66
N ASN A 597 -8.48 2.98 -35.40
CA ASN A 597 -7.68 2.12 -36.28
C ASN A 597 -7.76 0.63 -35.90
N ALA A 598 -8.14 0.32 -34.66
CA ALA A 598 -8.34 -1.05 -34.20
C ALA A 598 -9.78 -1.25 -33.73
N VAL A 599 -10.36 -2.40 -34.11
CA VAL A 599 -11.71 -2.81 -33.70
C VAL A 599 -11.63 -4.27 -33.24
N LYS A 600 -12.21 -4.57 -32.08
CA LYS A 600 -12.30 -5.92 -31.52
C LYS A 600 -13.73 -6.23 -31.10
N GLU A 601 -14.24 -7.38 -31.54
CA GLU A 601 -15.58 -7.85 -31.23
C GLU A 601 -15.51 -9.04 -30.26
N TYR A 602 -16.34 -9.00 -29.23
CA TYR A 602 -16.54 -10.05 -28.24
C TYR A 602 -17.95 -10.61 -28.38
N THR A 603 -18.09 -11.94 -28.47
CA THR A 603 -19.35 -12.65 -28.58
C THR A 603 -19.64 -13.41 -27.30
N VAL A 604 -20.84 -13.23 -26.73
CA VAL A 604 -21.30 -13.96 -25.54
C VAL A 604 -22.55 -14.76 -25.88
N ILE A 605 -22.50 -16.07 -25.70
CA ILE A 605 -23.63 -16.98 -25.91
C ILE A 605 -24.16 -17.46 -24.56
N ILE A 606 -25.35 -16.99 -24.16
CA ILE A 606 -26.01 -17.38 -22.91
C ILE A 606 -27.10 -18.42 -23.20
N THR A 607 -26.95 -19.62 -22.65
CA THR A 607 -27.95 -20.69 -22.77
C THR A 607 -28.84 -20.75 -21.54
N ARG A 608 -30.13 -20.45 -21.70
CA ARG A 608 -31.14 -20.57 -20.64
C ARG A 608 -31.73 -21.98 -20.63
N ALA A 609 -31.68 -22.64 -19.48
CA ALA A 609 -32.17 -24.01 -19.32
C ALA A 609 -33.69 -24.16 -19.54
N GLU A 610 -34.15 -25.37 -19.85
CA GLU A 610 -35.58 -25.73 -19.92
C GLU A 610 -36.16 -26.02 -18.52
N ALA A 611 -37.49 -25.90 -18.38
CA ALA A 611 -38.18 -26.19 -17.12
C ALA A 611 -38.14 -27.69 -16.78
N VAL A 612 -37.79 -28.02 -15.52
CA VAL A 612 -37.80 -29.41 -15.03
C VAL A 612 -39.11 -29.69 -14.28
N PRO A 613 -39.97 -30.60 -14.80
CA PRO A 613 -41.26 -30.92 -14.18
C PRO A 613 -41.10 -31.84 -12.96
N VAL A 614 -42.08 -31.80 -12.06
CA VAL A 614 -42.17 -32.72 -10.91
C VAL A 614 -42.48 -34.13 -11.39
N THR A 615 -41.73 -35.11 -10.88
CA THR A 615 -41.91 -36.54 -11.19
C THR A 615 -42.45 -37.36 -10.02
N GLY A 616 -42.35 -36.88 -8.78
CA GLY A 616 -42.88 -37.56 -7.58
C GLY A 616 -42.92 -36.72 -6.31
N VAL A 617 -43.65 -37.19 -5.30
CA VAL A 617 -43.67 -36.66 -3.92
C VAL A 617 -43.69 -37.82 -2.93
N THR A 618 -42.98 -37.70 -1.81
CA THR A 618 -43.02 -38.64 -0.67
C THR A 618 -43.25 -37.89 0.64
N LEU A 619 -43.69 -38.60 1.69
CA LEU A 619 -43.79 -38.08 3.05
C LEU A 619 -42.76 -38.77 3.94
N ASP A 620 -42.28 -38.07 4.95
CA ASP A 620 -41.38 -38.60 5.98
C ASP A 620 -42.03 -39.69 6.86
N LYS A 621 -43.36 -39.75 6.91
CA LYS A 621 -44.13 -40.77 7.65
C LYS A 621 -45.31 -41.29 6.81
N THR A 622 -45.56 -42.59 6.89
CA THR A 622 -46.69 -43.27 6.23
C THR A 622 -47.87 -43.55 7.18
N ASP A 623 -47.62 -43.50 8.49
CA ASP A 623 -48.62 -43.63 9.54
C ASP A 623 -48.16 -42.94 10.83
N TYR A 624 -49.11 -42.54 11.68
CA TYR A 624 -48.83 -41.92 12.97
C TYR A 624 -50.02 -42.05 13.94
N THR A 625 -49.75 -42.20 15.24
CA THR A 625 -50.80 -42.26 16.28
C THR A 625 -50.78 -41.01 17.15
N LEU A 626 -51.94 -40.37 17.30
CA LEU A 626 -52.18 -39.23 18.19
C LEU A 626 -53.16 -39.61 19.30
N TYR A 627 -53.16 -38.83 20.38
CA TYR A 627 -54.10 -39.02 21.48
C TYR A 627 -54.94 -37.76 21.71
N THR A 628 -56.19 -37.93 22.16
CA THR A 628 -57.09 -36.80 22.48
C THR A 628 -56.83 -36.19 23.86
N ASN A 629 -56.17 -36.94 24.75
CA ASN A 629 -56.04 -36.60 26.17
C ASN A 629 -54.60 -36.72 26.71
N LYS A 630 -53.61 -36.92 25.84
CA LYS A 630 -52.18 -36.86 26.18
C LYS A 630 -51.34 -36.54 24.95
N ASP A 631 -50.07 -36.21 25.15
CA ASP A 631 -49.17 -36.01 24.03
C ASP A 631 -48.74 -37.35 23.38
N PRO A 632 -48.50 -37.36 22.06
CA PRO A 632 -48.65 -36.22 21.14
C PRO A 632 -50.11 -36.04 20.68
N GLN A 633 -50.61 -34.80 20.74
CA GLN A 633 -51.89 -34.39 20.14
C GLN A 633 -51.73 -33.78 18.74
N THR A 634 -50.50 -33.43 18.38
CA THR A 634 -50.13 -32.84 17.09
C THR A 634 -48.79 -33.40 16.61
N PHE A 635 -48.56 -33.42 15.29
CA PHE A 635 -47.25 -33.67 14.70
C PHE A 635 -47.13 -33.02 13.31
N LYS A 636 -45.90 -32.87 12.79
CA LYS A 636 -45.65 -32.32 11.46
C LYS A 636 -45.27 -33.42 10.46
N LEU A 637 -45.86 -33.35 9.26
CA LEU A 637 -45.48 -34.12 8.08
C LEU A 637 -44.59 -33.27 7.18
N GLN A 638 -43.53 -33.86 6.64
CA GLN A 638 -42.57 -33.21 5.77
C GLN A 638 -42.58 -33.88 4.38
N PRO A 639 -43.01 -33.16 3.32
CA PRO A 639 -43.05 -33.67 1.96
C PRO A 639 -41.67 -33.51 1.29
N THR A 640 -41.29 -34.48 0.46
CA THR A 640 -40.10 -34.41 -0.40
C THR A 640 -40.52 -34.56 -1.86
N VAL A 641 -40.31 -33.53 -2.68
CA VAL A 641 -40.65 -33.52 -4.12
C VAL A 641 -39.44 -33.89 -4.96
N LYS A 642 -39.62 -34.74 -5.97
CA LYS A 642 -38.58 -35.19 -6.91
C LYS A 642 -38.87 -34.75 -8.35
N PRO A 643 -37.83 -34.49 -9.17
CA PRO A 643 -36.41 -34.42 -8.78
C PRO A 643 -36.13 -33.18 -7.90
N ASP A 644 -34.97 -33.18 -7.22
CA ASP A 644 -34.63 -32.10 -6.28
C ASP A 644 -34.44 -30.73 -6.96
N ASN A 645 -34.32 -30.68 -8.29
CA ASN A 645 -34.27 -29.44 -9.07
C ASN A 645 -35.59 -29.11 -9.79
N ALA A 646 -36.71 -29.76 -9.41
CA ALA A 646 -38.01 -29.40 -9.94
C ALA A 646 -38.39 -27.96 -9.58
N ILE A 647 -38.98 -27.24 -10.55
CA ILE A 647 -39.27 -25.80 -10.44
C ILE A 647 -40.36 -25.49 -9.41
N ASP A 648 -41.48 -26.23 -9.42
CA ASP A 648 -42.57 -26.05 -8.46
C ASP A 648 -42.64 -27.22 -7.47
N LYS A 649 -42.05 -27.04 -6.29
CA LYS A 649 -42.06 -28.05 -5.20
C LYS A 649 -43.22 -27.89 -4.23
N THR A 650 -44.18 -27.03 -4.52
CA THR A 650 -45.28 -26.78 -3.59
C THR A 650 -46.25 -27.96 -3.54
N VAL A 651 -46.74 -28.28 -2.35
CA VAL A 651 -47.74 -29.32 -2.11
C VAL A 651 -48.98 -28.76 -1.43
N ARG A 652 -50.11 -29.42 -1.64
CA ARG A 652 -51.41 -29.10 -1.06
C ARG A 652 -51.82 -30.24 -0.13
N TRP A 653 -52.32 -29.90 1.05
CA TRP A 653 -52.70 -30.88 2.06
C TRP A 653 -54.20 -31.11 2.12
N LYS A 654 -54.60 -32.35 2.42
CA LYS A 654 -56.00 -32.72 2.63
C LYS A 654 -56.10 -33.82 3.69
N SER A 655 -57.08 -33.71 4.59
CA SER A 655 -57.49 -34.82 5.46
C SER A 655 -58.72 -35.52 4.86
N SER A 656 -58.74 -36.86 4.91
CA SER A 656 -59.92 -37.64 4.53
C SER A 656 -61.06 -37.53 5.54
N ASN A 657 -60.77 -37.17 6.80
CA ASN A 657 -61.76 -36.97 7.84
C ASN A 657 -61.30 -35.92 8.87
N THR A 658 -61.70 -34.67 8.66
CA THR A 658 -61.35 -33.53 9.54
C THR A 658 -62.00 -33.60 10.92
N ALA A 659 -63.04 -34.42 11.11
CA ALA A 659 -63.60 -34.66 12.44
C ALA A 659 -62.71 -35.56 13.31
N VAL A 660 -61.77 -36.30 12.70
CA VAL A 660 -60.80 -37.17 13.38
C VAL A 660 -59.45 -36.49 13.50
N ALA A 661 -58.88 -35.99 12.39
CA ALA A 661 -57.63 -35.24 12.38
C ALA A 661 -57.64 -34.16 11.28
N THR A 662 -57.17 -32.96 11.60
CA THR A 662 -57.02 -31.83 10.66
C THR A 662 -55.57 -31.65 10.24
N VAL A 663 -55.32 -31.09 9.05
CA VAL A 663 -53.99 -30.70 8.56
C VAL A 663 -54.06 -29.27 8.03
N ASP A 664 -53.04 -28.45 8.32
CA ASP A 664 -52.92 -27.08 7.81
C ASP A 664 -52.09 -26.99 6.51
N GLY A 665 -51.85 -25.77 6.03
CA GLY A 665 -51.06 -25.52 4.82
C GLY A 665 -49.58 -25.89 4.92
N ASP A 666 -49.06 -26.01 6.15
CA ASP A 666 -47.65 -26.29 6.44
C ASP A 666 -47.40 -27.77 6.79
N GLY A 667 -48.44 -28.61 6.74
CA GLY A 667 -48.38 -30.04 7.04
C GLY A 667 -48.46 -30.37 8.53
N ASN A 668 -48.91 -29.46 9.40
CA ASN A 668 -49.13 -29.76 10.81
C ASN A 668 -50.48 -30.46 10.98
N VAL A 669 -50.44 -31.68 11.53
CA VAL A 669 -51.60 -32.52 11.77
C VAL A 669 -52.01 -32.43 13.24
N THR A 670 -53.30 -32.23 13.51
CA THR A 670 -53.88 -32.09 14.85
C THR A 670 -55.00 -33.11 15.07
N ALA A 671 -54.99 -33.79 16.23
CA ALA A 671 -56.06 -34.69 16.65
C ALA A 671 -57.32 -33.92 17.04
N VAL A 672 -58.49 -34.45 16.64
CA VAL A 672 -59.81 -33.86 16.95
C VAL A 672 -60.67 -34.84 17.74
N SER A 673 -60.82 -36.08 17.27
CA SER A 673 -61.58 -37.13 17.96
C SER A 673 -61.09 -38.52 17.58
N THR A 674 -61.42 -39.53 18.40
CA THR A 674 -60.93 -40.90 18.17
C THR A 674 -61.42 -41.47 16.84
N GLY A 675 -60.52 -42.12 16.09
CA GLY A 675 -60.80 -42.70 14.79
C GLY A 675 -59.57 -42.74 13.90
N THR A 676 -59.74 -42.98 12.59
CA THR A 676 -58.66 -42.96 11.62
C THR A 676 -58.95 -41.94 10.51
N ALA A 677 -57.94 -41.13 10.15
CA ALA A 677 -57.97 -40.20 9.03
C ALA A 677 -56.72 -40.44 8.15
N THR A 678 -56.80 -40.16 6.86
CA THR A 678 -55.64 -40.19 5.95
C THR A 678 -55.32 -38.76 5.56
N ILE A 679 -54.08 -38.35 5.77
CA ILE A 679 -53.54 -37.06 5.36
C ILE A 679 -52.81 -37.25 4.04
N THR A 680 -53.20 -36.50 3.02
CA THR A 680 -52.65 -36.55 1.66
C THR A 680 -51.93 -35.25 1.32
N ALA A 681 -50.69 -35.34 0.86
CA ALA A 681 -49.96 -34.27 0.19
C ALA A 681 -50.00 -34.48 -1.33
N THR A 682 -50.53 -33.51 -2.05
CA THR A 682 -50.64 -33.52 -3.52
C THR A 682 -49.76 -32.41 -4.09
N THR A 683 -48.92 -32.71 -5.08
CA THR A 683 -48.14 -31.68 -5.79
C THR A 683 -49.08 -30.65 -6.42
N LYS A 684 -48.67 -29.37 -6.52
CA LYS A 684 -49.57 -28.31 -7.00
C LYS A 684 -50.11 -28.52 -8.42
N ASP A 685 -49.33 -29.17 -9.27
CA ASP A 685 -49.77 -29.60 -10.62
C ASP A 685 -50.86 -30.70 -10.59
N GLY A 686 -51.12 -31.29 -9.42
CA GLY A 686 -52.17 -32.27 -9.17
C GLY A 686 -51.80 -33.70 -9.57
N ASN A 687 -50.59 -33.95 -10.05
CA ASN A 687 -50.25 -35.20 -10.73
C ASN A 687 -49.62 -36.27 -9.81
N LYS A 688 -49.21 -35.91 -8.59
CA LYS A 688 -48.50 -36.80 -7.66
C LYS A 688 -49.04 -36.66 -6.24
N ASP A 689 -49.26 -37.79 -5.58
CA ASP A 689 -49.79 -37.87 -4.21
C ASP A 689 -48.88 -38.70 -3.29
N ALA A 690 -48.82 -38.31 -2.02
CA ALA A 690 -48.27 -39.10 -0.93
C ALA A 690 -49.19 -39.07 0.29
N ASN A 691 -49.31 -40.19 1.01
CA ASN A 691 -50.32 -40.38 2.05
C ASN A 691 -49.71 -40.80 3.39
N CYS A 692 -50.30 -40.33 4.49
CA CYS A 692 -50.04 -40.75 5.86
C CYS A 692 -51.35 -41.14 6.57
N VAL A 693 -51.41 -42.31 7.20
CA VAL A 693 -52.56 -42.78 7.97
C VAL A 693 -52.43 -42.37 9.43
N VAL A 694 -53.36 -41.54 9.92
CA VAL A 694 -53.37 -41.00 11.27
C VAL A 694 -54.46 -41.67 12.09
N THR A 695 -54.06 -42.36 13.16
CA THR A 695 -54.98 -42.97 14.14
C THR A 695 -55.03 -42.10 15.39
N VAL A 696 -56.23 -41.75 15.85
CA VAL A 696 -56.45 -40.94 17.05
C VAL A 696 -57.12 -41.81 18.11
N GLU A 697 -56.53 -41.88 19.30
CA GLU A 697 -57.01 -42.71 20.41
C GLU A 697 -57.23 -41.90 21.70
N THR A 698 -57.92 -42.48 22.69
CA THR A 698 -58.03 -41.91 24.04
C THR A 698 -57.31 -42.83 25.01
N TYR A 699 -56.32 -42.31 25.72
CA TYR A 699 -55.52 -43.10 26.65
C TYR A 699 -56.31 -43.37 27.94
N SER A 700 -56.51 -44.64 28.31
CA SER A 700 -57.22 -45.05 29.53
C SER A 700 -56.24 -45.74 30.49
N SER A 701 -55.93 -45.12 31.62
CA SER A 701 -55.01 -45.68 32.63
C SER A 701 -55.72 -46.66 33.57
N GLY A 702 -55.39 -47.95 33.49
CA GLY A 702 -55.63 -48.93 34.55
C GLY A 702 -54.50 -48.87 35.57
N GLY A 703 -54.82 -48.73 36.86
CA GLY A 703 -53.86 -48.40 37.93
C GLY A 703 -53.00 -49.54 38.49
N GLY A 704 -51.96 -49.15 39.24
CA GLY A 704 -51.22 -50.00 40.18
C GLY A 704 -49.71 -49.75 40.27
N ASP A 705 -49.32 -48.94 41.26
CA ASP A 705 -48.08 -48.98 42.09
C ASP A 705 -46.67 -48.86 41.47
N GLY A 706 -45.81 -48.09 42.16
CA GLY A 706 -44.35 -48.27 42.16
C GLY A 706 -43.50 -47.19 41.46
N ASP A 707 -43.01 -46.26 42.28
CA ASP A 707 -41.67 -45.66 42.27
C ASP A 707 -41.03 -44.99 41.03
N ASN A 708 -40.51 -43.81 41.35
CA ASN A 708 -39.28 -43.17 40.90
C ASN A 708 -39.21 -42.34 39.61
N ASP A 709 -38.74 -41.13 39.90
CA ASP A 709 -37.85 -40.25 39.15
C ASP A 709 -38.39 -39.40 37.99
N ASN A 710 -38.56 -38.12 38.35
CA ASN A 710 -37.85 -36.99 37.79
C ASN A 710 -37.90 -36.75 36.27
N SER A 711 -38.49 -35.59 35.97
CA SER A 711 -37.97 -34.56 35.06
C SER A 711 -38.95 -34.24 33.96
N SER A 712 -39.54 -33.04 34.06
CA SER A 712 -39.69 -32.07 32.96
C SER A 712 -40.74 -31.04 33.34
N ARG A 713 -40.34 -30.03 34.12
CA ARG A 713 -41.03 -28.74 34.10
C ARG A 713 -40.36 -27.90 33.03
N SER A 714 -41.16 -27.56 32.03
CA SER A 714 -40.91 -26.61 30.96
C SER A 714 -40.13 -25.39 31.44
N TYR A 715 -39.08 -25.04 30.70
CA TYR A 715 -38.75 -23.65 30.48
C TYR A 715 -39.25 -23.24 29.11
N VAL A 716 -40.17 -22.29 29.12
CA VAL A 716 -40.42 -21.38 28.02
C VAL A 716 -39.14 -20.56 27.86
N THR A 717 -38.61 -20.50 26.64
CA THR A 717 -37.69 -19.42 26.27
C THR A 717 -38.13 -18.84 24.92
N ILE A 718 -38.73 -17.66 24.99
CA ILE A 718 -38.72 -16.71 23.89
C ILE A 718 -37.29 -16.18 23.80
N THR A 719 -36.65 -16.30 22.64
CA THR A 719 -35.55 -15.39 22.27
C THR A 719 -35.84 -14.80 20.90
N THR A 720 -35.96 -13.48 20.91
CA THR A 720 -36.01 -12.56 19.79
C THR A 720 -34.84 -12.73 18.82
N PRO A 721 -35.00 -12.34 17.54
CA PRO A 721 -33.87 -12.26 16.61
C PRO A 721 -32.82 -11.28 17.15
N LYS A 722 -31.56 -11.73 17.19
CA LYS A 722 -30.39 -10.89 17.47
C LYS A 722 -30.24 -9.88 16.32
N PRO A 723 -30.19 -8.56 16.57
CA PRO A 723 -29.85 -7.60 15.53
C PRO A 723 -28.39 -7.78 15.11
N PRO A 724 -28.02 -7.52 13.83
CA PRO A 724 -26.62 -7.43 13.45
C PRO A 724 -25.95 -6.35 14.30
N ARG A 725 -24.71 -6.62 14.77
CA ARG A 725 -23.89 -5.59 15.43
C ARG A 725 -23.75 -4.40 14.47
N PRO A 726 -24.09 -3.16 14.87
CA PRO A 726 -24.09 -2.01 13.97
C PRO A 726 -22.73 -1.70 13.33
N ASP A 727 -21.63 -2.10 13.99
CA ASP A 727 -20.25 -1.69 13.66
C ASP A 727 -19.35 -2.79 13.06
N SER A 728 -19.90 -3.93 12.66
CA SER A 728 -19.08 -5.01 12.05
C SER A 728 -19.03 -4.88 10.52
N PRO A 729 -17.97 -5.37 9.85
CA PRO A 729 -17.93 -5.42 8.39
C PRO A 729 -19.11 -6.24 7.81
N VAL A 730 -19.49 -5.96 6.57
CA VAL A 730 -20.47 -6.79 5.85
C VAL A 730 -19.78 -8.08 5.37
N LEU A 731 -20.40 -9.23 5.60
CA LEU A 731 -19.83 -10.53 5.26
C LEU A 731 -20.02 -10.85 3.76
N ALA A 732 -18.92 -11.06 3.06
CA ALA A 732 -18.84 -11.63 1.72
C ALA A 732 -18.53 -13.12 1.84
N VAL A 733 -19.50 -13.98 1.53
CA VAL A 733 -19.30 -15.45 1.58
C VAL A 733 -18.97 -15.95 0.17
N VAL A 734 -17.87 -16.70 0.06
CA VAL A 734 -17.39 -17.37 -1.14
C VAL A 734 -17.47 -18.87 -0.92
N GLU A 735 -18.42 -19.53 -1.57
CA GLU A 735 -18.49 -20.99 -1.53
C GLU A 735 -17.28 -21.57 -2.26
N THR A 736 -16.52 -22.42 -1.58
CA THR A 736 -15.31 -23.06 -2.10
C THR A 736 -15.55 -24.57 -2.14
N PRO A 737 -15.97 -25.13 -3.29
CA PRO A 737 -16.15 -26.57 -3.44
C PRO A 737 -14.85 -27.32 -3.18
N VAL A 738 -14.90 -28.30 -2.27
CA VAL A 738 -13.75 -29.13 -1.91
C VAL A 738 -13.99 -30.59 -2.24
N THR A 739 -12.97 -31.26 -2.75
CA THR A 739 -12.98 -32.72 -2.99
C THR A 739 -12.25 -33.42 -1.86
N VAL A 740 -12.87 -34.44 -1.27
CA VAL A 740 -12.25 -35.20 -0.17
C VAL A 740 -11.52 -36.43 -0.71
N GLY A 741 -10.20 -36.47 -0.53
CA GLY A 741 -9.34 -37.60 -0.88
C GLY A 741 -8.39 -37.94 0.26
N ASN A 742 -8.25 -39.23 0.60
CA ASN A 742 -7.42 -39.70 1.71
C ASN A 742 -7.71 -39.01 3.07
N GLY A 743 -8.95 -38.57 3.30
CA GLY A 743 -9.35 -37.86 4.52
C GLY A 743 -9.06 -36.35 4.51
N THR A 744 -8.50 -35.80 3.43
CA THR A 744 -8.22 -34.37 3.28
C THR A 744 -9.16 -33.73 2.26
N ALA A 745 -9.80 -32.63 2.63
CA ALA A 745 -10.61 -31.78 1.75
C ALA A 745 -9.71 -30.80 0.99
N THR A 746 -9.61 -30.95 -0.33
CA THR A 746 -8.78 -30.09 -1.18
C THR A 746 -9.65 -29.21 -2.06
N GLY A 747 -9.35 -27.92 -2.12
CA GLY A 747 -10.02 -26.98 -3.02
C GLY A 747 -9.17 -25.75 -3.30
N THR A 748 -9.62 -24.95 -4.26
CA THR A 748 -8.97 -23.69 -4.63
C THR A 748 -10.02 -22.60 -4.66
N ALA A 749 -9.74 -21.47 -4.02
CA ALA A 749 -10.59 -20.31 -4.08
C ALA A 749 -10.68 -19.78 -5.52
N ASN A 750 -11.90 -19.52 -5.99
CA ASN A 750 -12.14 -18.94 -7.30
C ASN A 750 -12.04 -17.41 -7.21
N ASP A 751 -11.26 -16.79 -8.10
CA ASP A 751 -11.05 -15.34 -8.09
C ASP A 751 -12.29 -14.56 -8.55
N GLY A 752 -13.02 -15.09 -9.53
CA GLY A 752 -14.27 -14.52 -10.02
C GLY A 752 -15.35 -14.53 -8.93
N ASP A 753 -15.54 -15.66 -8.26
CA ASP A 753 -16.51 -15.79 -7.15
C ASP A 753 -16.12 -14.87 -5.97
N THR A 754 -14.81 -14.72 -5.72
CA THR A 754 -14.29 -13.76 -4.73
C THR A 754 -14.65 -12.32 -5.12
N SER A 755 -14.41 -11.94 -6.38
CA SER A 755 -14.73 -10.61 -6.90
C SER A 755 -16.22 -10.29 -6.82
N GLU A 756 -17.07 -11.26 -7.19
CA GLU A 756 -18.53 -11.12 -7.10
C GLU A 756 -18.99 -10.95 -5.65
N ALA A 757 -18.49 -11.80 -4.74
CA ALA A 757 -18.85 -11.74 -3.32
C ALA A 757 -18.44 -10.41 -2.68
N ILE A 758 -17.24 -9.90 -2.98
CA ILE A 758 -16.76 -8.59 -2.54
C ILE A 758 -17.67 -7.47 -3.08
N THR A 759 -17.94 -7.47 -4.39
CA THR A 759 -18.77 -6.45 -5.04
C THR A 759 -20.18 -6.43 -4.44
N LYS A 760 -20.78 -7.60 -4.24
CA LYS A 760 -22.10 -7.74 -3.63
C LYS A 760 -22.12 -7.24 -2.19
N ALA A 761 -21.09 -7.58 -1.41
CA ALA A 761 -20.97 -7.14 -0.01
C ALA A 761 -20.74 -5.62 0.10
N LEU A 762 -19.93 -5.02 -0.79
CA LEU A 762 -19.72 -3.57 -0.84
C LEU A 762 -21.00 -2.83 -1.21
N ASN A 763 -21.75 -3.32 -2.20
CA ASN A 763 -23.04 -2.75 -2.57
C ASN A 763 -24.06 -2.87 -1.44
N ALA A 764 -24.10 -4.01 -0.75
CA ALA A 764 -24.93 -4.19 0.43
C ALA A 764 -24.51 -3.26 1.58
N ALA A 765 -23.19 -3.05 1.80
CA ALA A 765 -22.68 -2.11 2.79
C ALA A 765 -23.11 -0.67 2.49
N LYS A 766 -23.01 -0.24 1.22
CA LYS A 766 -23.47 1.08 0.77
C LYS A 766 -24.98 1.25 0.95
N GLN A 767 -25.79 0.26 0.56
CA GLN A 767 -27.25 0.29 0.74
C GLN A 767 -27.67 0.34 2.22
N GLN A 768 -26.85 -0.22 3.11
CA GLN A 768 -27.09 -0.22 4.55
C GLN A 768 -26.49 1.01 5.26
N GLY A 769 -25.76 1.89 4.55
CA GLY A 769 -25.03 3.01 5.17
C GLY A 769 -23.88 2.57 6.09
N ARG A 770 -23.23 1.44 5.74
CA ARG A 770 -22.22 0.74 6.53
C ARG A 770 -20.88 0.59 5.80
N ASP A 771 -20.70 1.33 4.72
CA ASP A 771 -19.48 1.43 3.92
C ASP A 771 -18.23 1.73 4.76
N LYS A 772 -18.34 2.57 5.80
CA LYS A 772 -17.22 2.88 6.71
C LYS A 772 -16.64 1.66 7.46
N TYR A 773 -17.39 0.57 7.61
CA TYR A 773 -16.93 -0.62 8.33
C TYR A 773 -16.26 -1.65 7.40
N GLY A 774 -16.28 -1.44 6.08
CA GLY A 774 -15.71 -2.35 5.09
C GLY A 774 -16.42 -3.70 5.02
N ILE A 775 -15.72 -4.70 4.49
CA ILE A 775 -16.21 -6.07 4.31
C ILE A 775 -15.28 -7.11 4.96
N ALA A 776 -15.86 -8.23 5.35
CA ALA A 776 -15.14 -9.43 5.76
C ALA A 776 -15.34 -10.51 4.71
N VAL A 777 -14.28 -11.12 4.22
CA VAL A 777 -14.39 -12.20 3.22
C VAL A 777 -14.30 -13.54 3.93
N GLN A 778 -15.22 -14.47 3.63
CA GLN A 778 -15.26 -15.81 4.21
C GLN A 778 -15.29 -16.84 3.08
N TYR A 779 -14.29 -17.72 3.04
CA TYR A 779 -14.26 -18.87 2.15
C TYR A 779 -14.86 -20.08 2.85
N ASP A 780 -16.04 -20.49 2.43
CA ASP A 780 -16.77 -21.63 2.99
C ASP A 780 -16.40 -22.91 2.24
N ALA A 781 -15.70 -23.82 2.89
CA ALA A 781 -15.38 -25.11 2.31
C ALA A 781 -16.63 -26.00 2.20
N THR A 782 -17.21 -26.11 1.01
CA THR A 782 -18.48 -26.84 0.81
C THR A 782 -18.24 -28.28 0.35
N THR A 783 -18.65 -29.24 1.17
CA THR A 783 -18.71 -30.66 0.80
C THR A 783 -19.68 -31.42 1.69
N ALA A 784 -20.28 -32.49 1.16
CA ALA A 784 -21.11 -33.41 1.94
C ALA A 784 -20.30 -34.52 2.65
N ALA A 785 -19.01 -34.67 2.30
CA ALA A 785 -18.13 -35.68 2.88
C ALA A 785 -17.44 -35.15 4.15
N THR A 786 -17.28 -36.01 5.16
CA THR A 786 -16.47 -35.69 6.35
C THR A 786 -14.99 -35.81 6.04
N TYR A 787 -14.17 -34.95 6.64
CA TYR A 787 -12.72 -34.93 6.48
C TYR A 787 -12.02 -34.64 7.81
N ASP A 788 -10.79 -35.11 7.95
CA ASP A 788 -9.91 -34.91 9.11
C ASP A 788 -8.78 -33.91 8.80
N GLY A 789 -8.72 -33.38 7.57
CA GLY A 789 -7.81 -32.30 7.20
C GLY A 789 -8.33 -31.52 6.00
N PHE A 790 -7.75 -30.35 5.74
CA PHE A 790 -8.01 -29.60 4.51
C PHE A 790 -6.71 -29.06 3.90
N SER A 791 -6.81 -28.73 2.61
CA SER A 791 -5.79 -28.08 1.80
C SER A 791 -6.49 -27.10 0.85
N ILE A 792 -6.56 -25.83 1.25
CA ILE A 792 -7.24 -24.78 0.47
C ILE A 792 -6.18 -23.86 -0.13
N THR A 793 -6.21 -23.69 -1.45
CA THR A 793 -5.27 -22.81 -2.16
C THR A 793 -5.95 -21.49 -2.54
N LEU A 794 -5.29 -20.38 -2.24
CA LEU A 794 -5.64 -19.06 -2.76
C LEU A 794 -4.61 -18.69 -3.83
N LYS A 795 -5.10 -18.30 -5.01
CA LYS A 795 -4.24 -17.84 -6.09
C LYS A 795 -3.62 -16.49 -5.74
N ARG A 796 -2.46 -16.17 -6.34
CA ARG A 796 -1.82 -14.85 -6.17
C ARG A 796 -2.75 -13.69 -6.51
N ALA A 797 -3.52 -13.79 -7.59
CA ALA A 797 -4.49 -12.77 -7.99
C ALA A 797 -5.56 -12.53 -6.91
N THR A 798 -6.04 -13.61 -6.28
CA THR A 798 -7.04 -13.55 -5.21
C THR A 798 -6.49 -12.92 -3.95
N LEU A 799 -5.24 -13.22 -3.57
CA LEU A 799 -4.56 -12.55 -2.46
C LEU A 799 -4.38 -11.05 -2.72
N ASN A 800 -3.95 -10.67 -3.92
CA ASN A 800 -3.80 -9.27 -4.29
C ASN A 800 -5.15 -8.54 -4.26
N ARG A 801 -6.23 -9.19 -4.69
CA ARG A 801 -7.60 -8.65 -4.63
C ARG A 801 -8.06 -8.39 -3.19
N LEU A 802 -7.75 -9.28 -2.27
CA LEU A 802 -8.06 -9.10 -0.85
C LEU A 802 -7.29 -7.94 -0.21
N LEU A 803 -6.11 -7.61 -0.74
CA LEU A 803 -5.26 -6.51 -0.28
C LEU A 803 -5.50 -5.18 -1.00
N ASP A 804 -6.25 -5.17 -2.10
CA ASP A 804 -6.59 -3.95 -2.82
C ASP A 804 -7.40 -3.01 -1.91
N PRO A 805 -6.91 -1.79 -1.62
CA PRO A 805 -7.59 -0.86 -0.73
C PRO A 805 -8.98 -0.46 -1.24
N ASN A 806 -9.25 -0.54 -2.54
CA ASN A 806 -10.55 -0.22 -3.13
C ASN A 806 -11.62 -1.27 -2.82
N ASN A 807 -11.21 -2.49 -2.46
CA ASN A 807 -12.13 -3.59 -2.16
C ASN A 807 -12.64 -3.57 -0.71
N GLY A 808 -12.12 -2.67 0.14
CA GLY A 808 -12.64 -2.43 1.49
C GLY A 808 -12.59 -3.62 2.44
N VAL A 809 -11.80 -4.65 2.12
CA VAL A 809 -11.64 -5.86 2.95
C VAL A 809 -10.94 -5.51 4.25
N LYS A 810 -11.40 -6.07 5.38
CA LYS A 810 -10.79 -5.88 6.70
C LYS A 810 -10.10 -7.13 7.22
N TYR A 811 -10.68 -8.29 6.94
CA TYR A 811 -10.12 -9.59 7.27
C TYR A 811 -10.72 -10.67 6.37
N MET A 812 -10.01 -11.78 6.29
CA MET A 812 -10.41 -12.99 5.58
C MET A 812 -10.56 -14.15 6.56
N THR A 813 -11.60 -14.96 6.41
CA THR A 813 -11.82 -16.21 7.15
C THR A 813 -11.82 -17.40 6.20
N LEU A 814 -11.03 -18.43 6.49
CA LEU A 814 -11.23 -19.77 5.93
C LEU A 814 -12.15 -20.53 6.89
N HIS A 815 -13.37 -20.81 6.46
CA HIS A 815 -14.38 -21.48 7.28
C HIS A 815 -14.52 -22.95 6.86
N THR A 816 -14.29 -23.86 7.81
CA THR A 816 -14.32 -25.31 7.57
C THR A 816 -15.05 -26.04 8.71
N SER A 817 -15.34 -27.32 8.53
CA SER A 817 -16.02 -28.11 9.58
C SER A 817 -15.11 -28.55 10.73
N ILE A 818 -13.79 -28.35 10.61
CA ILE A 818 -12.79 -28.79 11.60
C ILE A 818 -12.02 -27.65 12.23
N VAL A 819 -11.57 -26.67 11.43
CA VAL A 819 -10.74 -25.54 11.87
C VAL A 819 -11.07 -24.31 11.05
N ASP A 820 -11.39 -23.22 11.72
CA ASP A 820 -11.51 -21.89 11.13
C ASP A 820 -10.21 -21.11 11.32
N MET A 821 -9.79 -20.36 10.30
CA MET A 821 -8.62 -19.48 10.37
C MET A 821 -8.96 -18.09 9.86
N THR A 822 -8.74 -17.06 10.67
CA THR A 822 -9.04 -15.66 10.34
C THR A 822 -7.77 -14.80 10.33
N PHE A 823 -7.58 -14.06 9.26
CA PHE A 823 -6.40 -13.24 8.96
C PHE A 823 -6.80 -11.78 8.74
N GLY A 824 -6.15 -10.84 9.41
CA GLY A 824 -6.27 -9.42 9.12
C GLY A 824 -5.44 -9.01 7.90
N LEU A 825 -5.54 -7.74 7.50
CA LEU A 825 -4.77 -7.22 6.37
C LEU A 825 -3.26 -7.31 6.60
N ALA A 826 -2.77 -7.04 7.82
CA ALA A 826 -1.35 -7.13 8.14
C ALA A 826 -0.81 -8.56 7.96
N GLU A 827 -1.56 -9.57 8.41
CA GLU A 827 -1.18 -10.97 8.23
C GLU A 827 -1.23 -11.38 6.75
N LEU A 828 -2.23 -10.91 5.99
CA LEU A 828 -2.32 -11.16 4.55
C LEU A 828 -1.18 -10.50 3.77
N SER A 829 -0.81 -9.26 4.10
CA SER A 829 0.33 -8.56 3.53
C SER A 829 1.63 -9.30 3.81
N GLU A 830 1.80 -9.82 5.03
CA GLU A 830 2.99 -10.57 5.40
C GLU A 830 3.07 -11.92 4.67
N ILE A 831 1.94 -12.62 4.49
CA ILE A 831 1.86 -13.81 3.63
C ILE A 831 2.31 -13.49 2.20
N VAL A 832 1.82 -12.39 1.62
CA VAL A 832 2.17 -11.96 0.26
C VAL A 832 3.64 -11.58 0.14
N ARG A 833 4.20 -10.91 1.15
CA ARG A 833 5.63 -10.52 1.22
C ARG A 833 6.56 -11.73 1.27
N GLN A 834 6.20 -12.78 2.01
CA GLN A 834 7.04 -13.97 2.17
C GLN A 834 6.87 -15.02 1.07
N SER A 835 5.89 -14.88 0.18
CA SER A 835 5.57 -15.88 -0.85
C SER A 835 5.67 -15.30 -2.27
N SER A 836 6.05 -16.13 -3.25
CA SER A 836 6.22 -15.70 -4.65
C SER A 836 5.12 -16.18 -5.62
N GLY A 837 4.13 -16.95 -5.15
CA GLY A 837 3.08 -17.54 -5.99
C GLY A 837 1.79 -17.85 -5.23
N ASP A 838 1.05 -18.87 -5.66
CA ASP A 838 -0.16 -19.32 -4.98
C ASP A 838 0.17 -19.82 -3.56
N VAL A 839 -0.73 -19.58 -2.61
CA VAL A 839 -0.56 -19.93 -1.20
C VAL A 839 -1.57 -20.99 -0.82
N THR A 840 -1.09 -22.05 -0.18
CA THR A 840 -1.90 -23.16 0.30
C THR A 840 -1.94 -23.17 1.82
N PHE A 841 -3.15 -23.17 2.37
CA PHE A 841 -3.47 -23.27 3.77
C PHE A 841 -3.89 -24.70 4.08
N THR A 842 -3.30 -25.30 5.10
CA THR A 842 -3.56 -26.70 5.45
C THR A 842 -3.83 -26.87 6.94
N ALA A 843 -4.74 -27.80 7.25
CA ALA A 843 -4.87 -28.37 8.58
C ALA A 843 -4.88 -29.89 8.44
N ALA A 844 -4.07 -30.61 9.22
CA ALA A 844 -4.05 -32.06 9.22
C ALA A 844 -4.18 -32.59 10.64
N LYS A 845 -5.16 -33.48 10.89
CA LYS A 845 -5.35 -34.07 12.22
C LYS A 845 -4.16 -34.92 12.61
N VAL A 846 -3.64 -34.64 13.80
CA VAL A 846 -2.51 -35.37 14.39
C VAL A 846 -3.06 -36.54 15.22
N THR A 847 -2.47 -37.71 15.05
CA THR A 847 -2.77 -38.89 15.86
C THR A 847 -1.50 -39.36 16.58
N GLY A 848 -1.65 -39.90 17.80
CA GLY A 848 -0.51 -40.43 18.56
C GLY A 848 0.35 -39.37 19.25
N LEU A 849 -0.28 -38.36 19.87
CA LEU A 849 0.42 -37.43 20.77
C LEU A 849 1.20 -38.20 21.84
N THR A 850 2.37 -37.67 22.22
CA THR A 850 3.23 -38.26 23.26
C THR A 850 3.66 -37.20 24.28
N GLY A 851 4.21 -37.63 25.41
CA GLY A 851 4.78 -36.72 26.42
C GLY A 851 3.78 -35.74 27.03
N ASP A 852 4.21 -34.48 27.16
CA ASP A 852 3.42 -33.41 27.78
C ASP A 852 2.20 -33.04 26.94
N ALA A 853 2.32 -33.08 25.60
CA ALA A 853 1.19 -32.86 24.68
C ALA A 853 0.06 -33.87 24.88
N LEU A 854 0.37 -35.17 25.06
CA LEU A 854 -0.63 -36.18 25.39
C LEU A 854 -1.28 -35.92 26.75
N SER A 855 -0.49 -35.46 27.72
CA SER A 855 -0.97 -35.20 29.08
C SER A 855 -1.91 -33.99 29.12
N ALA A 856 -1.64 -32.95 28.33
CA ALA A 856 -2.44 -31.74 28.27
C ALA A 856 -3.69 -31.88 27.39
N ILE A 857 -3.53 -32.42 26.17
CA ILE A 857 -4.60 -32.50 25.17
C ILE A 857 -5.47 -33.75 25.38
N GLY A 858 -4.84 -34.87 25.78
CA GLY A 858 -5.52 -36.15 25.98
C GLY A 858 -6.03 -36.76 24.68
N THR A 859 -7.31 -37.13 24.66
CA THR A 859 -7.98 -37.71 23.48
C THR A 859 -8.71 -36.66 22.62
N ARG A 860 -8.50 -35.36 22.91
CA ARG A 860 -9.12 -34.26 22.17
C ARG A 860 -8.45 -34.07 20.80
N PRO A 861 -9.16 -33.51 19.81
CA PRO A 861 -8.58 -33.33 18.49
C PRO A 861 -7.39 -32.35 18.53
N ALA A 862 -6.35 -32.67 17.76
CA ALA A 862 -5.18 -31.84 17.55
C ALA A 862 -4.89 -31.78 16.04
N TYR A 863 -4.41 -30.64 15.55
CA TYR A 863 -4.18 -30.39 14.12
C TYR A 863 -2.84 -29.70 13.91
N ASP A 864 -2.11 -30.12 12.89
CA ASP A 864 -0.98 -29.39 12.33
C ASP A 864 -1.51 -28.35 11.36
N LEU A 865 -1.22 -27.08 11.62
CA LEU A 865 -1.66 -25.95 10.80
C LEU A 865 -0.46 -25.40 10.03
N ASN A 866 -0.50 -25.41 8.69
CA ASN A 866 0.59 -24.88 7.88
C ASN A 866 0.09 -23.91 6.81
N ILE A 867 0.93 -22.92 6.49
CA ILE A 867 0.80 -22.04 5.33
C ILE A 867 2.03 -22.23 4.46
N SER A 868 1.85 -22.47 3.16
CA SER A 868 2.96 -22.74 2.25
C SER A 868 2.77 -22.15 0.86
N TYR A 869 3.86 -21.99 0.13
CA TYR A 869 3.86 -21.67 -1.30
C TYR A 869 4.87 -22.54 -2.04
N GLN A 870 4.78 -22.61 -3.37
CA GLN A 870 5.71 -23.40 -4.19
C GLN A 870 6.91 -22.56 -4.62
N LYS A 871 8.13 -23.07 -4.36
CA LYS A 871 9.39 -22.54 -4.89
C LYS A 871 10.21 -23.70 -5.45
N ASP A 872 10.63 -23.61 -6.71
CA ASP A 872 11.39 -24.67 -7.41
C ASP A 872 10.71 -26.05 -7.37
N GLY A 873 9.37 -26.08 -7.39
CA GLY A 873 8.57 -27.31 -7.33
C GLY A 873 8.52 -27.98 -5.95
N LYS A 874 8.94 -27.28 -4.88
CA LYS A 874 8.87 -27.75 -3.50
C LYS A 874 8.03 -26.79 -2.64
N PRO A 875 7.26 -27.31 -1.66
CA PRO A 875 6.56 -26.46 -0.70
C PRO A 875 7.56 -25.80 0.26
N VAL A 876 7.46 -24.48 0.40
CA VAL A 876 8.14 -23.66 1.40
C VAL A 876 7.09 -23.22 2.42
N TYR A 877 7.31 -23.54 3.70
CA TYR A 877 6.39 -23.26 4.80
C TYR A 877 6.71 -21.93 5.48
N LEU A 878 5.68 -21.15 5.80
CA LEU A 878 5.79 -19.90 6.54
C LEU A 878 5.73 -20.18 8.04
N SER A 879 6.73 -19.71 8.80
CA SER A 879 6.84 -19.99 10.24
C SER A 879 6.01 -19.06 11.12
N SER A 880 5.86 -17.80 10.72
CA SER A 880 5.00 -16.80 11.37
C SER A 880 4.58 -15.74 10.35
N VAL A 881 3.34 -15.25 10.50
CA VAL A 881 2.77 -14.18 9.66
C VAL A 881 2.09 -13.09 10.51
N GLY A 882 2.33 -13.08 11.83
CA GLY A 882 1.57 -12.26 12.79
C GLY A 882 0.57 -13.08 13.61
N SER A 883 -0.45 -12.41 14.15
CA SER A 883 -1.41 -13.01 15.09
C SER A 883 -2.68 -13.45 14.36
N VAL A 884 -2.83 -14.76 14.15
CA VAL A 884 -3.97 -15.34 13.43
C VAL A 884 -4.99 -15.90 14.42
N SER A 885 -6.27 -15.61 14.21
CA SER A 885 -7.34 -16.18 15.02
C SER A 885 -7.73 -17.55 14.49
N VAL A 886 -7.73 -18.56 15.36
CA VAL A 886 -8.03 -19.96 15.05
C VAL A 886 -9.23 -20.42 15.87
N GLY A 887 -10.19 -21.08 15.23
CA GLY A 887 -11.33 -21.73 15.87
C GLY A 887 -11.32 -23.23 15.62
N LEU A 888 -11.11 -24.05 16.66
CA LEU A 888 -11.19 -25.50 16.55
C LEU A 888 -12.60 -25.99 16.87
N ALA A 889 -13.25 -26.66 15.92
CA ALA A 889 -14.57 -27.23 16.12
C ALA A 889 -14.52 -28.30 17.23
N TYR A 890 -15.36 -28.14 18.26
CA TYR A 890 -15.36 -29.05 19.41
C TYR A 890 -16.74 -29.16 20.06
N THR A 891 -17.15 -30.39 20.35
CA THR A 891 -18.34 -30.64 21.16
C THR A 891 -17.89 -31.11 22.55
N PRO A 892 -18.09 -30.30 23.60
CA PRO A 892 -17.73 -30.67 24.96
C PRO A 892 -18.42 -31.95 25.40
N ALA A 893 -17.69 -32.86 26.05
CA ALA A 893 -18.29 -34.02 26.70
C ALA A 893 -19.19 -33.58 27.87
N ALA A 894 -20.15 -34.41 28.26
CA ALA A 894 -21.07 -34.11 29.37
C ALA A 894 -20.36 -33.82 30.71
N THR A 895 -19.12 -34.29 30.86
CA THR A 895 -18.26 -34.07 32.04
C THR A 895 -17.40 -32.81 31.98
N GLU A 896 -17.36 -32.12 30.84
CA GLU A 896 -16.52 -30.94 30.63
C GLU A 896 -17.31 -29.64 30.81
N GLN A 897 -16.69 -28.65 31.46
CA GLN A 897 -17.28 -27.33 31.62
C GLN A 897 -16.79 -26.41 30.50
N ALA A 898 -17.72 -25.77 29.78
CA ALA A 898 -17.42 -24.86 28.69
C ALA A 898 -16.40 -23.76 29.07
N GLY A 899 -16.44 -23.22 30.29
CA GLY A 899 -15.50 -22.22 30.78
C GLY A 899 -14.09 -22.74 31.12
N GLY A 900 -13.85 -24.04 31.00
CA GLY A 900 -12.55 -24.69 31.23
C GLY A 900 -11.86 -25.18 29.95
N LEU A 901 -12.39 -24.86 28.77
CA LEU A 901 -11.86 -25.30 27.50
C LEU A 901 -10.99 -24.20 26.88
N TYR A 902 -9.72 -24.54 26.64
CA TYR A 902 -8.70 -23.66 26.09
C TYR A 902 -7.98 -24.36 24.94
N LEU A 903 -7.50 -23.58 23.97
CA LEU A 903 -6.53 -24.02 22.99
C LEU A 903 -5.19 -24.30 23.67
N VAL A 904 -4.53 -25.33 23.19
CA VAL A 904 -3.23 -25.78 23.65
C VAL A 904 -2.33 -25.89 22.43
N TYR A 905 -1.24 -25.13 22.41
CA TYR A 905 -0.20 -25.27 21.41
C TYR A 905 0.79 -26.35 21.85
N ALA A 906 1.20 -27.20 20.90
CA ALA A 906 2.24 -28.20 21.11
C ALA A 906 3.33 -28.00 20.06
N ASP A 907 4.58 -27.86 20.49
CA ASP A 907 5.71 -27.75 19.57
C ASP A 907 6.15 -29.12 19.02
N GLY A 908 7.01 -29.12 17.99
CA GLY A 908 7.53 -30.35 17.36
C GLY A 908 8.39 -31.24 18.28
N LYS A 909 8.70 -30.80 19.51
CA LYS A 909 9.41 -31.57 20.55
C LYS A 909 8.46 -32.08 21.65
N GLY A 910 7.16 -31.77 21.56
CA GLY A 910 6.13 -32.16 22.52
C GLY A 910 5.98 -31.21 23.71
N GLY A 911 6.65 -30.04 23.70
CA GLY A 911 6.47 -28.97 24.66
C GLY A 911 5.10 -28.31 24.49
N VAL A 912 4.47 -27.92 25.60
CA VAL A 912 3.08 -27.46 25.61
C VAL A 912 2.97 -26.03 26.12
N GLU A 913 2.20 -25.21 25.40
CA GLU A 913 1.80 -23.87 25.82
C GLU A 913 0.27 -23.76 25.87
N TRP A 914 -0.25 -23.29 27.00
CA TRP A 914 -1.68 -23.05 27.18
C TRP A 914 -2.03 -21.65 26.73
N LEU A 915 -2.95 -21.53 25.76
CA LEU A 915 -3.41 -20.24 25.27
C LEU A 915 -4.57 -19.76 26.14
N TYR A 916 -4.27 -19.25 27.34
CA TYR A 916 -5.31 -18.85 28.32
C TYR A 916 -6.20 -17.69 27.86
N ARG A 917 -5.85 -17.00 26.77
CA ARG A 917 -6.70 -16.00 26.10
C ARG A 917 -7.65 -16.62 25.07
N SER A 918 -7.73 -17.94 24.98
CA SER A 918 -8.73 -18.66 24.20
C SER A 918 -9.96 -19.01 25.04
N SER A 919 -11.09 -19.27 24.39
CA SER A 919 -12.30 -19.71 25.07
C SER A 919 -13.22 -20.49 24.14
N TYR A 920 -14.06 -21.36 24.71
CA TYR A 920 -15.11 -22.03 23.97
C TYR A 920 -16.30 -21.11 23.71
N ASP A 921 -16.63 -20.91 22.44
CA ASP A 921 -17.84 -20.22 22.01
C ASP A 921 -18.94 -21.24 21.69
N ALA A 922 -19.98 -21.26 22.53
CA ALA A 922 -21.12 -22.18 22.35
C ALA A 922 -21.98 -21.84 21.12
N GLY A 923 -21.85 -20.63 20.57
CA GLY A 923 -22.57 -20.19 19.38
C GLY A 923 -21.99 -20.79 18.09
N SER A 924 -20.66 -20.80 17.96
CA SER A 924 -19.94 -21.42 16.84
C SER A 924 -19.68 -22.91 17.07
N GLY A 925 -19.69 -23.38 18.31
CA GLY A 925 -19.29 -24.74 18.66
C GLY A 925 -17.78 -24.95 18.56
N SER A 926 -16.98 -23.90 18.78
CA SER A 926 -15.53 -23.93 18.60
C SER A 926 -14.79 -23.36 19.80
N VAL A 927 -13.57 -23.85 20.05
CA VAL A 927 -12.62 -23.19 20.95
C VAL A 927 -11.81 -22.19 20.13
N ILE A 928 -11.91 -20.91 20.44
CA ILE A 928 -11.36 -19.80 19.63
C ILE A 928 -10.23 -19.11 20.40
N GLY A 929 -9.12 -18.83 19.75
CA GLY A 929 -8.00 -18.04 20.29
C GLY A 929 -7.00 -17.63 19.21
N SER A 930 -5.99 -16.86 19.58
CA SER A 930 -4.98 -16.36 18.65
C SER A 930 -3.68 -17.18 18.73
N VAL A 931 -3.05 -17.41 17.58
CA VAL A 931 -1.74 -18.07 17.44
C VAL A 931 -0.78 -17.19 16.65
N ASN A 932 0.50 -17.19 17.01
CA ASN A 932 1.52 -16.34 16.40
C ASN A 932 2.56 -17.13 15.57
N HIS A 933 2.40 -18.44 15.50
CA HIS A 933 3.31 -19.36 14.81
C HIS A 933 2.51 -20.55 14.26
N PHE A 934 3.01 -21.12 13.17
CA PHE A 934 2.42 -22.30 12.51
C PHE A 934 3.30 -23.54 12.71
N SER A 935 2.77 -24.70 12.36
CA SER A 935 3.59 -25.91 12.23
C SER A 935 4.60 -25.69 11.07
N VAL A 936 5.85 -26.12 11.26
CA VAL A 936 6.96 -25.99 10.29
C VAL A 936 7.69 -27.30 10.12
#